data_AF-A0A135VUC5-F1
#
_entry.id   AF-A0A135VUC5-F1
#
_cell.length_a   1.000
_cell.length_b   1.000
_cell.length_c   1.000
_cell.angle_alpha   90.00
_cell.angle_beta   90.00
_cell.angle_gamma   90.00
#
_symmetry.space_group_name_H-M   'P 1'
#
loop_
_entity.id
_entity.type
_entity.pdbx_description
1 polymer ?
#
loop_
_entity_poly.entity_id
_entity_poly.type
_entity_poly.pdbx_seq_one_letter_code
_entity_poly.pdbx_strand_id
1 'polypeptide(L)'
;MPPSFAPKERRRKRKTRPPSEPKSVDDIVKDIEREYRDQMRKRGLVDSWGQPIKRLDTRQLKEDVQRELETKEKQERRAVRRTGRRNLSKSVASSLSEAIGTRYKEKESKRESSERTATSEKRSIPKDDQRHKETSESPNEGQDNRKSLKRYKVKIYEPQIRDVKFKTGESLSKYIDQELSGMKHLPNFKKIENDAKAQIKLRQLVRDRRTLELNEIRSLSEQVKLPFRTTRHYVGKEGRPELYRLAEKAITKSEAQSILGRIHSTLGDIRSHSDVETKLKKDGVLDHLRSLSSYERDNGMVHKYFKFLDALSEGGIMRDITRRVGVSEGTGITWTKGVFPSHIKRALGIHDSGTSPDRKIQDTSADTRLAGKIAMQLPEIKGVPIESEKHLRSLLAKDYKGMIDMPGADKMFHEAIVHLRIMDRLKGREFLEYGEIPRLAREFVVKKGTLDIWIRKGTTPRFYFYINQSISKSDAIEKLTKVREKNNGLLTLEEYNRRMKNYYLWEQEKKASFHKRESVIIQNYFKFMERYKQGGLLEHIAKGAGIAPSTGRGWLEGLQPRRIRIVAGIPKAQPKPGHLWLPLKFIDGKYPTDFIDVPTKIQSYKDILPVLKKLKPIQSDYLQELNSKYGRRPVEEEFMYLLGSYLSDAGVFNKTTISQSMGIRLSAKYPWSIAFGEGFCQSLGVCGIYAHRVENTPAKTSYMRTKHGLREINQKEKFNWSSENSPLVRWINQACLGFADNVPKREQHVSADWILSSPKRFRVSFIQGWSDGDGSASPRGRYICISTTKNQNFAHRLLKSLGIDARITGSEVFTSGMENARLAARIPTFRYATERQDAAEKMVKMIEANRNIRSNPLNREEIEYMTALRRSGLSWWDIHELVFDKLGTSIHRETIERAVCRHCSGDPLDSIRNIKERE
;
A
#
# COMPACT_ATOMS: atom_id res chain seq x y z
N MET A 1 24.35 -55.17 49.14
CA MET A 1 24.27 -55.15 50.61
C MET A 1 23.76 -53.79 51.07
N PRO A 2 23.18 -53.69 52.28
CA PRO A 2 22.56 -52.48 52.86
C PRO A 2 23.64 -51.42 53.21
N PRO A 3 23.41 -50.35 54.04
CA PRO A 3 22.21 -49.83 54.77
C PRO A 3 21.97 -48.30 54.51
N SER A 4 21.03 -47.53 55.09
CA SER A 4 20.34 -47.51 56.40
C SER A 4 19.03 -46.66 56.41
N PHE A 5 18.37 -46.67 57.58
CA PHE A 5 17.03 -46.22 58.04
C PHE A 5 16.53 -44.78 57.78
N ALA A 6 15.18 -44.61 57.70
CA ALA A 6 14.36 -43.70 58.53
C ALA A 6 12.84 -43.73 58.15
N PRO A 7 11.88 -43.34 59.03
CA PRO A 7 10.60 -44.06 59.17
C PRO A 7 9.27 -43.31 58.88
N LYS A 8 8.31 -44.14 58.42
CA LYS A 8 6.85 -44.36 58.69
C LYS A 8 5.74 -43.27 58.71
N GLU A 9 4.66 -43.68 58.03
CA GLU A 9 3.31 -43.17 57.77
C GLU A 9 2.25 -43.35 58.90
N ARG A 10 1.14 -42.58 58.86
CA ARG A 10 -0.21 -43.09 58.49
C ARG A 10 -1.27 -42.01 58.19
N ARG A 11 -2.16 -42.36 57.25
CA ARG A 11 -3.15 -41.55 56.50
C ARG A 11 -4.50 -41.34 57.20
N ARG A 12 -5.16 -40.20 56.93
CA ARG A 12 -6.62 -40.04 56.85
C ARG A 12 -7.01 -39.32 55.54
N LYS A 13 -7.98 -39.87 54.81
CA LYS A 13 -8.49 -39.40 53.50
C LYS A 13 -9.33 -38.12 53.66
N ARG A 14 -8.96 -37.03 52.97
CA ARG A 14 -9.82 -35.84 52.74
C ARG A 14 -10.51 -35.97 51.37
N LYS A 15 -11.84 -35.83 51.35
CA LYS A 15 -12.65 -35.72 50.11
C LYS A 15 -12.17 -34.52 49.28
N THR A 16 -11.69 -34.76 48.07
CA THR A 16 -11.35 -33.71 47.09
C THR A 16 -12.63 -33.17 46.45
N ARG A 17 -12.93 -31.88 46.63
CA ARG A 17 -13.95 -31.17 45.84
C ARG A 17 -13.56 -31.22 44.35
N PRO A 18 -14.53 -31.31 43.42
CA PRO A 18 -14.23 -31.30 42.00
C PRO A 18 -13.55 -29.98 41.61
N PRO A 19 -12.66 -29.99 40.61
CA PRO A 19 -11.95 -28.80 40.19
C PRO A 19 -12.94 -27.75 39.69
N SER A 20 -12.90 -26.54 40.26
CA SER A 20 -13.64 -25.38 39.76
C SER A 20 -13.16 -25.00 38.36
N GLU A 21 -14.10 -24.60 37.49
CA GLU A 21 -13.84 -24.11 36.15
C GLU A 21 -12.90 -22.89 36.14
N PRO A 22 -12.08 -22.69 35.09
CA PRO A 22 -11.22 -21.52 34.96
C PRO A 22 -12.06 -20.23 34.89
N LYS A 23 -11.70 -19.23 35.71
CA LYS A 23 -12.37 -17.92 35.74
C LYS A 23 -12.28 -17.21 34.38
N SER A 24 -13.36 -16.56 33.96
CA SER A 24 -13.34 -15.71 32.77
C SER A 24 -12.50 -14.45 32.99
N VAL A 25 -12.06 -13.80 31.90
CA VAL A 25 -11.35 -12.50 31.97
C VAL A 25 -12.18 -11.46 32.71
N ASP A 26 -13.50 -11.50 32.54
CA ASP A 26 -14.42 -10.59 33.22
C ASP A 26 -14.48 -10.84 34.73
N ASP A 27 -14.36 -12.10 35.18
CA ASP A 27 -14.35 -12.42 36.61
C ASP A 27 -13.03 -12.02 37.28
N ILE A 28 -11.91 -12.17 36.56
CA ILE A 28 -10.59 -11.71 37.03
C ILE A 28 -10.55 -10.19 37.14
N VAL A 29 -11.12 -9.48 36.16
CA VAL A 29 -11.21 -8.01 36.17
C VAL A 29 -12.11 -7.52 37.31
N LYS A 30 -13.23 -8.20 37.58
CA LYS A 30 -14.11 -7.88 38.72
C LYS A 30 -13.42 -8.06 40.08
N ASP A 31 -12.59 -9.09 40.23
CA ASP A 31 -11.82 -9.31 41.47
C ASP A 31 -10.77 -8.19 41.67
N ILE A 32 -10.07 -7.78 40.61
CA ILE A 32 -9.10 -6.67 40.65
C ILE A 32 -9.80 -5.33 40.95
N GLU A 33 -10.96 -5.07 40.34
CA GLU A 33 -11.75 -3.87 40.62
C GLU A 33 -12.24 -3.80 42.07
N ARG A 34 -12.54 -4.95 42.68
CA ARG A 34 -12.96 -5.04 44.09
C ARG A 34 -11.80 -4.71 45.01
N GLU A 35 -10.63 -5.30 44.77
CA GLU A 35 -9.44 -5.05 45.57
C GLU A 35 -8.92 -3.61 45.45
N TYR A 36 -8.99 -3.01 44.25
CA TYR A 36 -8.66 -1.60 44.02
C TYR A 36 -9.59 -0.66 44.78
N ARG A 37 -10.91 -0.94 44.79
CA ARG A 37 -11.88 -0.16 45.57
C ARG A 37 -11.63 -0.23 47.07
N ASP A 38 -11.32 -1.41 47.60
CA ASP A 38 -11.00 -1.58 49.02
C ASP A 38 -9.73 -0.83 49.44
N GLN A 39 -8.72 -0.78 48.56
CA GLN A 39 -7.48 -0.03 48.81
C GLN A 39 -7.66 1.49 48.74
N MET A 40 -8.46 1.98 47.79
CA MET A 40 -8.76 3.42 47.69
C MET A 40 -9.61 3.92 48.86
N ARG A 41 -10.54 3.08 49.35
CA ARG A 41 -11.31 3.34 50.57
C ARG A 41 -10.41 3.43 51.80
N LYS A 42 -9.42 2.54 51.96
CA LYS A 42 -8.43 2.60 53.06
C LYS A 42 -7.50 3.83 53.02
N ARG A 43 -7.36 4.47 51.86
CA ARG A 43 -6.50 5.65 51.65
C ARG A 43 -7.24 6.99 51.65
N GLY A 44 -8.57 6.99 51.86
CA GLY A 44 -9.38 8.20 51.85
C GLY A 44 -9.55 8.87 50.47
N LEU A 45 -9.21 8.16 49.38
CA LEU A 45 -9.25 8.67 48.00
C LEU A 45 -10.54 8.24 47.27
N VAL A 46 -11.66 8.41 47.95
CA VAL A 46 -13.00 8.17 47.42
C VAL A 46 -13.81 9.48 47.49
N ASP A 47 -14.66 9.73 46.51
CA ASP A 47 -15.54 10.90 46.47
C ASP A 47 -16.66 10.78 47.52
N SER A 48 -17.53 11.81 47.57
CA SER A 48 -18.65 11.85 48.52
C SER A 48 -19.67 10.72 48.37
N TRP A 49 -19.59 9.92 47.30
CA TRP A 49 -20.42 8.74 47.05
C TRP A 49 -19.67 7.41 47.32
N GLY A 50 -18.47 7.48 47.89
CA GLY A 50 -17.63 6.32 48.20
C GLY A 50 -17.02 5.66 46.95
N GLN A 51 -17.00 6.36 45.80
CA GLN A 51 -16.38 5.91 44.56
C GLN A 51 -14.93 6.41 44.48
N PRO A 52 -13.97 5.63 43.95
CA PRO A 52 -12.60 6.10 43.78
C PRO A 52 -12.54 7.38 42.92
N ILE A 53 -11.82 8.41 43.41
CA ILE A 53 -11.71 9.73 42.74
C ILE A 53 -11.09 9.60 41.33
N LYS A 54 -10.26 8.56 41.11
CA LYS A 54 -9.86 8.10 39.77
C LYS A 54 -10.51 6.76 39.45
N ARG A 55 -11.27 6.72 38.36
CA ARG A 55 -11.86 5.48 37.85
C ARG A 55 -10.77 4.61 37.23
N LEU A 56 -10.73 3.34 37.64
CA LEU A 56 -9.91 2.31 37.00
C LEU A 56 -10.37 2.15 35.55
N ASP A 57 -9.46 2.25 34.58
CA ASP A 57 -9.79 2.01 33.17
C ASP A 57 -9.95 0.50 32.94
N THR A 58 -11.18 0.04 33.10
CA THR A 58 -11.56 -1.37 33.02
C THR A 58 -11.33 -1.96 31.63
N ARG A 59 -11.30 -1.12 30.59
CA ARG A 59 -10.99 -1.55 29.22
C ARG A 59 -9.50 -1.80 29.05
N GLN A 60 -8.65 -0.88 29.51
CA GLN A 60 -7.20 -1.08 29.48
C GLN A 60 -6.79 -2.28 30.34
N LEU A 61 -7.44 -2.46 31.50
CA LEU A 61 -7.20 -3.61 32.38
C LEU A 61 -7.58 -4.94 31.72
N LYS A 62 -8.74 -4.99 31.03
CA LYS A 62 -9.13 -6.16 30.22
C LYS A 62 -8.11 -6.47 29.13
N GLU A 63 -7.62 -5.46 28.41
CA GLU A 63 -6.63 -5.63 27.36
C GLU A 63 -5.26 -6.07 27.89
N ASP A 64 -4.89 -5.65 29.10
CA ASP A 64 -3.64 -6.04 29.75
C ASP A 64 -3.72 -7.46 30.31
N VAL A 65 -4.82 -7.82 30.99
CA VAL A 65 -5.09 -9.20 31.47
C VAL A 65 -5.14 -10.18 30.30
N GLN A 66 -5.82 -9.82 29.20
CA GLN A 66 -5.89 -10.63 27.99
C GLN A 66 -4.51 -10.83 27.34
N ARG A 67 -3.71 -9.76 27.21
CA ARG A 67 -2.34 -9.86 26.66
C ARG A 67 -1.44 -10.72 27.54
N GLU A 68 -1.60 -10.66 28.86
CA GLU A 68 -0.77 -11.44 29.78
C GLU A 68 -1.15 -12.91 29.80
N LEU A 69 -2.45 -13.24 29.70
CA LEU A 69 -2.94 -14.60 29.48
C LEU A 69 -2.42 -15.17 28.15
N GLU A 70 -2.49 -14.42 27.06
CA GLU A 70 -1.95 -14.84 25.76
C GLU A 70 -0.43 -15.04 25.80
N THR A 71 0.29 -14.20 26.55
CA THR A 71 1.75 -14.32 26.68
C THR A 71 2.14 -15.53 27.52
N LYS A 72 1.46 -15.79 28.64
CA LYS A 72 1.69 -16.98 29.46
C LYS A 72 1.26 -18.25 28.75
N GLU A 73 0.13 -18.27 28.04
CA GLU A 73 -0.28 -19.41 27.23
C GLU A 73 0.77 -19.71 26.14
N LYS A 74 1.37 -18.68 25.55
CA LYS A 74 2.45 -18.84 24.55
C LYS A 74 3.77 -19.32 25.18
N GLN A 75 4.09 -18.92 26.41
CA GLN A 75 5.24 -19.41 27.17
C GLN A 75 5.02 -20.86 27.64
N GLU A 76 3.81 -21.20 28.06
CA GLU A 76 3.44 -22.55 28.48
C GLU A 76 3.33 -23.52 27.30
N ARG A 77 2.79 -23.10 26.15
CA ARG A 77 2.87 -23.88 24.90
C ARG A 77 4.31 -24.14 24.47
N ARG A 78 5.26 -23.26 24.84
CA ARG A 78 6.70 -23.46 24.62
C ARG A 78 7.32 -24.38 25.68
N ALA A 79 6.87 -24.33 26.94
CA ALA A 79 7.31 -25.21 28.02
C ALA A 79 6.78 -26.65 27.85
N VAL A 80 5.51 -26.83 27.50
CA VAL A 80 4.87 -28.12 27.20
C VAL A 80 5.44 -28.78 25.94
N ARG A 81 5.98 -28.00 24.99
CA ARG A 81 6.76 -28.53 23.87
C ARG A 81 8.15 -29.01 24.26
N ARG A 82 8.66 -28.62 25.44
CA ARG A 82 9.97 -29.01 25.97
C ARG A 82 9.88 -30.15 27.00
N THR A 83 8.73 -30.38 27.62
CA THR A 83 8.49 -31.49 28.57
C THR A 83 7.22 -32.24 28.18
N GLY A 84 7.37 -33.52 27.80
CA GLY A 84 6.25 -34.40 27.47
C GLY A 84 5.27 -34.57 28.64
N ARG A 85 3.97 -34.31 28.35
CA ARG A 85 2.73 -34.58 29.11
C ARG A 85 2.84 -34.89 30.62
N ARG A 86 2.37 -33.96 31.47
CA ARG A 86 1.13 -34.07 32.30
C ARG A 86 0.98 -32.89 33.27
N ASN A 87 -0.23 -32.31 33.31
CA ASN A 87 -0.84 -31.43 34.32
C ASN A 87 -0.21 -30.04 34.62
N LEU A 88 -0.95 -28.95 34.36
CA LEU A 88 -1.58 -28.05 35.36
C LEU A 88 -1.92 -26.66 34.79
N SER A 89 -3.20 -26.25 34.90
CA SER A 89 -3.72 -24.92 34.55
C SER A 89 -4.16 -24.09 35.77
N LYS A 90 -3.58 -24.30 36.96
CA LYS A 90 -4.03 -23.65 38.21
C LYS A 90 -3.04 -22.65 38.84
N SER A 91 -1.76 -22.65 38.46
CA SER A 91 -0.77 -21.69 38.98
C SER A 91 -0.90 -20.29 38.33
N VAL A 92 -1.42 -20.23 37.11
CA VAL A 92 -1.39 -19.00 36.30
C VAL A 92 -2.31 -17.91 36.81
N ALA A 93 -3.54 -18.26 37.24
CA ALA A 93 -4.57 -17.27 37.60
C ALA A 93 -4.33 -16.62 38.96
N SER A 94 -3.86 -17.38 39.96
CA SER A 94 -3.54 -16.84 41.29
C SER A 94 -2.32 -15.92 41.25
N SER A 95 -1.27 -16.31 40.51
CA SER A 95 -0.08 -15.47 40.36
C SER A 95 -0.28 -14.29 39.41
N LEU A 96 -1.35 -14.25 38.60
CA LEU A 96 -1.69 -13.09 37.76
C LEU A 96 -2.34 -11.97 38.58
N SER A 97 -3.22 -12.30 39.53
CA SER A 97 -3.90 -11.28 40.34
C SER A 97 -2.91 -10.53 41.24
N GLU A 98 -1.93 -11.24 41.82
CA GLU A 98 -0.84 -10.64 42.60
C GLU A 98 0.12 -9.81 41.73
N ALA A 99 0.50 -10.30 40.53
CA ALA A 99 1.47 -9.62 39.66
C ALA A 99 0.91 -8.35 38.97
N ILE A 100 -0.39 -8.35 38.65
CA ILE A 100 -1.05 -7.18 38.04
C ILE A 100 -1.39 -6.15 39.12
N GLY A 101 -1.82 -6.59 40.31
CA GLY A 101 -2.04 -5.72 41.46
C GLY A 101 -0.77 -4.97 41.89
N THR A 102 0.40 -5.61 41.81
CA THR A 102 1.70 -4.97 42.11
C THR A 102 2.17 -4.02 41.00
N ARG A 103 2.00 -4.36 39.72
CA ARG A 103 2.37 -3.47 38.59
C ARG A 103 1.48 -2.23 38.43
N TYR A 104 0.21 -2.31 38.80
CA TYR A 104 -0.68 -1.14 38.80
C TYR A 104 -0.37 -0.21 39.99
N LYS A 105 -0.05 -0.76 41.18
CA LYS A 105 0.45 0.02 42.33
C LYS A 105 1.77 0.74 42.03
N GLU A 106 2.70 0.13 41.30
CA GLU A 106 3.95 0.78 40.86
C GLU A 106 3.73 1.88 39.81
N LYS A 107 2.75 1.72 38.90
CA LYS A 107 2.42 2.73 37.87
C LYS A 107 1.68 3.95 38.42
N GLU A 108 0.91 3.78 39.49
CA GLU A 108 0.22 4.89 40.17
C GLU A 108 1.17 5.62 41.14
N SER A 109 2.01 4.88 41.87
CA SER A 109 3.09 5.44 42.71
C SER A 109 4.09 6.30 41.91
N LYS A 110 4.47 5.88 40.69
CA LYS A 110 5.36 6.66 39.79
C LYS A 110 4.67 7.85 39.11
N ARG A 111 3.34 7.96 39.18
CA ARG A 111 2.57 9.10 38.65
C ARG A 111 2.31 10.20 39.69
N GLU A 112 2.45 9.91 40.98
CA GLU A 112 2.34 10.92 42.06
C GLU A 112 3.70 11.47 42.53
N SER A 113 4.83 10.85 42.13
CA SER A 113 6.18 11.19 42.59
C SER A 113 7.08 11.91 41.58
N SER A 114 6.53 12.53 40.52
CA SER A 114 7.32 13.42 39.65
C SER A 114 6.55 14.62 39.07
N GLU A 115 5.66 15.21 39.88
CA GLU A 115 5.48 16.66 39.91
C GLU A 115 5.93 17.13 41.31
N ARG A 116 7.23 17.42 41.47
CA ARG A 116 7.83 18.43 42.37
C ARG A 116 9.31 18.14 42.62
N THR A 117 10.10 19.22 42.48
CA THR A 117 11.46 19.45 43.02
C THR A 117 12.60 18.60 42.42
N ALA A 118 13.76 19.12 42.02
CA ALA A 118 14.45 20.29 42.56
C ALA A 118 15.30 21.08 41.52
N THR A 119 15.37 22.36 41.84
CA THR A 119 16.18 23.49 41.38
C THR A 119 17.66 23.40 41.72
N SER A 120 18.54 23.75 40.78
CA SER A 120 19.63 24.76 40.85
C SER A 120 20.33 24.75 39.48
N GLU A 121 20.86 25.80 38.85
CA GLU A 121 21.10 27.21 39.18
C GLU A 121 21.30 27.97 37.83
N LYS A 122 20.96 29.26 37.82
CA LYS A 122 21.47 30.38 36.97
C LYS A 122 21.00 30.57 35.51
N ARG A 123 20.06 31.53 35.41
CA ARG A 123 20.00 32.74 34.54
C ARG A 123 20.52 32.66 33.09
N SER A 124 19.62 32.77 32.09
CA SER A 124 19.22 34.03 31.40
C SER A 124 18.59 33.79 29.99
N ILE A 125 17.31 34.22 29.83
CA ILE A 125 16.71 35.15 28.80
C ILE A 125 16.98 34.90 27.28
N PRO A 126 16.00 35.08 26.34
CA PRO A 126 15.21 33.98 25.80
C PRO A 126 15.00 34.00 24.26
N LYS A 127 14.16 33.06 23.76
CA LYS A 127 13.46 33.06 22.45
C LYS A 127 14.36 32.75 21.22
N ASP A 128 13.98 32.00 20.20
CA ASP A 128 12.69 31.62 19.63
C ASP A 128 12.84 30.34 18.76
N ASP A 129 11.68 29.72 18.50
CA ASP A 129 11.31 29.00 17.27
C ASP A 129 11.91 27.64 16.85
N GLN A 130 10.95 26.71 16.71
CA GLN A 130 10.82 25.72 15.61
C GLN A 130 11.87 24.60 15.48
N ARG A 131 11.49 23.39 15.91
CA ARG A 131 11.96 22.17 15.25
C ARG A 131 10.81 21.29 14.77
N HIS A 132 10.65 21.35 13.45
CA HIS A 132 10.20 20.23 12.65
C HIS A 132 10.96 18.96 13.02
N LYS A 133 10.23 17.85 13.13
CA LYS A 133 10.79 16.51 13.26
C LYS A 133 11.36 16.09 11.90
N GLU A 134 12.61 16.46 11.65
CA GLU A 134 13.45 15.83 10.64
C GLU A 134 13.75 14.39 11.08
N THR A 135 13.30 13.42 10.29
CA THR A 135 13.79 12.05 10.35
C THR A 135 15.21 12.06 9.80
N SER A 136 16.19 11.91 10.70
CA SER A 136 17.59 11.66 10.36
C SER A 136 17.71 10.27 9.72
N GLU A 137 17.68 10.22 8.40
CA GLU A 137 18.35 9.15 7.64
C GLU A 137 19.82 9.56 7.55
N SER A 138 20.68 8.92 8.34
CA SER A 138 22.13 9.01 8.14
C SER A 138 22.50 8.32 6.81
N PRO A 139 23.36 8.93 5.98
CA PRO A 139 23.71 8.39 4.67
C PRO A 139 24.69 7.22 4.83
N ASN A 140 24.28 6.04 4.38
CA ASN A 140 25.22 5.01 3.95
C ASN A 140 25.83 5.48 2.61
N GLU A 141 26.92 6.22 2.69
CA GLU A 141 27.79 6.45 1.54
C GLU A 141 28.43 5.13 1.12
N GLY A 142 28.26 4.77 -0.15
CA GLY A 142 28.95 3.65 -0.75
C GLY A 142 28.06 2.61 -1.41
N GLN A 143 27.02 3.00 -2.17
CA GLN A 143 26.42 2.09 -3.16
C GLN A 143 25.66 2.83 -4.27
N ASP A 144 26.06 2.51 -5.52
CA ASP A 144 25.34 2.65 -6.79
C ASP A 144 25.08 4.05 -7.38
N ASN A 145 26.13 4.60 -8.01
CA ASN A 145 25.97 5.45 -9.19
C ASN A 145 25.83 4.57 -10.45
N ARG A 146 24.90 4.92 -11.35
CA ARG A 146 24.59 4.30 -12.66
C ARG A 146 23.41 3.31 -12.72
N LYS A 147 22.27 3.70 -12.16
CA LYS A 147 20.97 3.41 -12.80
C LYS A 147 20.76 4.48 -13.86
N SER A 148 20.32 4.11 -15.06
CA SER A 148 19.89 5.02 -16.12
C SER A 148 19.27 6.29 -15.55
N LEU A 149 19.93 7.42 -15.83
CA LEU A 149 19.59 8.72 -15.26
C LEU A 149 18.18 9.06 -15.72
N LYS A 150 17.20 8.80 -14.87
CA LYS A 150 15.81 9.18 -15.12
C LYS A 150 15.81 10.69 -15.36
N ARG A 151 15.66 11.07 -16.63
CA ARG A 151 15.48 12.45 -17.06
C ARG A 151 14.04 12.85 -16.80
N TYR A 152 13.84 13.86 -15.99
CA TYR A 152 12.57 14.48 -15.67
C TYR A 152 12.34 15.64 -16.63
N LYS A 153 11.23 15.65 -17.36
CA LYS A 153 10.81 16.84 -18.10
C LYS A 153 10.54 17.97 -17.12
N VAL A 154 11.19 19.12 -17.32
CA VAL A 154 11.02 20.29 -16.47
C VAL A 154 9.63 20.88 -16.74
N LYS A 155 8.81 20.89 -15.69
CA LYS A 155 7.47 21.46 -15.65
C LYS A 155 7.29 22.18 -14.31
N ILE A 156 7.71 23.44 -14.28
CA ILE A 156 7.61 24.31 -13.09
C ILE A 156 6.41 25.25 -13.25
N TYR A 157 5.61 25.34 -12.18
CA TYR A 157 4.53 26.31 -12.06
C TYR A 157 5.05 27.75 -12.25
N GLU A 158 4.34 28.57 -13.01
CA GLU A 158 4.67 29.99 -13.15
C GLU A 158 4.32 30.74 -11.86
N PRO A 159 5.29 31.36 -11.16
CA PRO A 159 5.05 32.03 -9.89
C PRO A 159 4.11 33.21 -10.10
N GLN A 160 2.85 33.06 -9.69
CA GLN A 160 1.85 34.11 -9.79
C GLN A 160 0.80 34.00 -8.68
N ILE A 161 0.24 35.15 -8.31
CA ILE A 161 -0.89 35.31 -7.39
C ILE A 161 -1.86 36.27 -8.09
N ARG A 162 -3.10 35.83 -8.35
CA ARG A 162 -4.14 36.67 -8.98
C ARG A 162 -3.64 37.39 -10.23
N ASP A 163 -3.03 36.62 -11.14
CA ASP A 163 -2.43 37.07 -12.41
C ASP A 163 -1.21 38.01 -12.30
N VAL A 164 -0.79 38.39 -11.09
CA VAL A 164 0.47 39.10 -10.86
C VAL A 164 1.61 38.10 -10.86
N LYS A 165 2.51 38.20 -11.85
CA LYS A 165 3.66 37.31 -12.02
C LYS A 165 4.88 37.81 -11.25
N PHE A 166 5.58 36.90 -10.57
CA PHE A 166 6.76 37.22 -9.78
C PHE A 166 8.03 36.69 -10.43
N LYS A 167 8.97 37.60 -10.71
CA LYS A 167 10.29 37.27 -11.26
C LYS A 167 11.32 36.99 -10.17
N THR A 168 11.18 37.61 -9.00
CA THR A 168 12.13 37.48 -7.88
C THR A 168 11.42 37.29 -6.55
N GLY A 169 12.14 36.75 -5.56
CA GLY A 169 11.60 36.56 -4.21
C GLY A 169 11.26 37.89 -3.53
N GLU A 170 11.99 38.95 -3.83
CA GLU A 170 11.77 40.31 -3.29
C GLU A 170 10.50 40.92 -3.85
N SER A 171 10.21 40.72 -5.15
CA SER A 171 8.94 41.17 -5.74
C SER A 171 7.73 40.49 -5.10
N LEU A 172 7.86 39.20 -4.75
CA LEU A 172 6.82 38.45 -4.03
C LEU A 172 6.64 38.99 -2.60
N SER A 173 7.71 39.20 -1.85
CA SER A 173 7.61 39.78 -0.50
C SER A 173 7.01 41.17 -0.52
N LYS A 174 7.46 42.04 -1.44
CA LYS A 174 6.92 43.39 -1.56
C LYS A 174 5.42 43.37 -1.84
N TYR A 175 4.96 42.48 -2.71
CA TYR A 175 3.53 42.31 -2.97
C TYR A 175 2.77 41.82 -1.74
N ILE A 176 3.30 40.85 -1.00
CA ILE A 176 2.66 40.39 0.24
C ILE A 176 2.60 41.53 1.26
N ASP A 177 3.64 42.34 1.36
CA ASP A 177 3.70 43.47 2.30
C ASP A 177 2.70 44.57 1.95
N GLN A 178 2.49 44.81 0.66
CA GLN A 178 1.59 45.85 0.18
C GLN A 178 0.12 45.41 0.18
N GLU A 179 -0.16 44.22 -0.37
CA GLU A 179 -1.52 43.76 -0.64
C GLU A 179 -2.05 42.71 0.35
N LEU A 180 -1.18 41.97 1.03
CA LEU A 180 -1.56 40.79 1.83
C LEU A 180 -0.88 40.76 3.19
N SER A 181 -0.66 41.94 3.79
CA SER A 181 0.15 42.08 5.01
C SER A 181 -0.34 41.19 6.16
N GLY A 182 -1.65 40.95 6.25
CA GLY A 182 -2.27 40.08 7.25
C GLY A 182 -1.93 38.60 7.10
N MET A 183 -1.38 38.14 5.96
CA MET A 183 -0.87 36.77 5.83
C MET A 183 0.35 36.51 6.71
N LYS A 184 1.09 37.57 7.11
CA LYS A 184 2.28 37.45 7.97
C LYS A 184 1.97 36.84 9.34
N HIS A 185 0.70 36.89 9.77
CA HIS A 185 0.25 36.33 11.04
C HIS A 185 0.01 34.81 11.01
N LEU A 186 0.15 34.15 9.86
CA LEU A 186 0.06 32.70 9.81
C LEU A 186 1.21 32.07 10.61
N PRO A 187 0.95 31.05 11.47
CA PRO A 187 1.98 30.43 12.32
C PRO A 187 3.19 29.88 11.57
N ASN A 188 3.06 29.55 10.29
CA ASN A 188 4.11 29.03 9.43
C ASN A 188 4.46 29.96 8.25
N PHE A 189 4.11 31.26 8.32
CA PHE A 189 4.27 32.21 7.21
C PHE A 189 5.70 32.25 6.66
N LYS A 190 6.71 32.48 7.51
CA LYS A 190 8.12 32.55 7.09
C LYS A 190 8.56 31.31 6.31
N LYS A 191 8.11 30.13 6.75
CA LYS A 191 8.42 28.87 6.07
C LYS A 191 7.77 28.80 4.69
N ILE A 192 6.46 29.05 4.58
CA ILE A 192 5.76 28.98 3.29
C ILE A 192 6.21 30.08 2.33
N GLU A 193 6.64 31.24 2.84
CA GLU A 193 7.26 32.32 2.07
C GLU A 193 8.62 31.89 1.52
N ASN A 194 9.48 31.32 2.37
CA ASN A 194 10.78 30.80 1.95
C ASN A 194 10.64 29.68 0.90
N ASP A 195 9.65 28.79 1.06
CA ASP A 195 9.37 27.74 0.08
C ASP A 195 8.97 28.32 -1.30
N ALA A 196 8.21 29.42 -1.31
CA ALA A 196 7.82 30.11 -2.54
C ALA A 196 8.99 30.87 -3.17
N LYS A 197 9.81 31.56 -2.39
CA LYS A 197 11.05 32.21 -2.85
C LYS A 197 12.03 31.20 -3.44
N ALA A 198 12.19 30.06 -2.78
CA ALA A 198 13.02 28.96 -3.26
C ALA A 198 12.50 28.39 -4.58
N GLN A 199 11.17 28.31 -4.77
CA GLN A 199 10.58 27.90 -6.04
C GLN A 199 10.82 28.91 -7.18
N ILE A 200 10.78 30.22 -6.90
CA ILE A 200 11.14 31.27 -7.89
C ILE A 200 12.61 31.13 -8.29
N LYS A 201 13.52 30.98 -7.31
CA LYS A 201 14.95 30.75 -7.57
C LYS A 201 15.18 29.46 -8.36
N LEU A 202 14.48 28.39 -8.01
CA LEU A 202 14.53 27.11 -8.72
C LEU A 202 14.11 27.26 -10.19
N ARG A 203 13.06 28.05 -10.47
CA ARG A 203 12.64 28.37 -11.84
C ARG A 203 13.72 29.12 -12.62
N GLN A 204 14.39 30.09 -12.00
CA GLN A 204 15.48 30.83 -12.63
C GLN A 204 16.65 29.89 -12.99
N LEU A 205 17.03 28.98 -12.08
CA LEU A 205 18.13 28.03 -12.27
C LEU A 205 17.88 27.01 -13.39
N VAL A 206 16.62 26.70 -13.69
CA VAL A 206 16.26 25.67 -14.68
C VAL A 206 15.55 26.24 -15.92
N ARG A 207 15.52 27.57 -16.07
CA ARG A 207 14.76 28.29 -17.11
C ARG A 207 15.04 27.74 -18.52
N ASP A 208 16.31 27.47 -18.81
CA ASP A 208 16.77 27.05 -20.14
C ASP A 208 16.90 25.51 -20.25
N ARG A 209 16.46 24.77 -19.24
CA ARG A 209 16.57 23.31 -19.17
C ARG A 209 15.24 22.66 -19.56
N ARG A 210 15.26 21.79 -20.58
CA ARG A 210 14.08 20.98 -20.97
C ARG A 210 13.91 19.74 -20.09
N THR A 211 15.01 19.16 -19.64
CA THR A 211 15.03 17.96 -18.79
C THR A 211 16.11 18.07 -17.72
N LEU A 212 15.90 17.41 -16.57
CA LEU A 212 16.87 17.30 -15.47
C LEU A 212 17.01 15.86 -15.00
N GLU A 213 18.22 15.47 -14.61
CA GLU A 213 18.53 14.19 -14.00
C GLU A 213 18.27 14.20 -12.49
N LEU A 214 18.16 13.02 -11.88
CA LEU A 214 17.83 12.91 -10.45
C LEU A 214 18.90 13.56 -9.56
N ASN A 215 20.18 13.43 -9.93
CA ASN A 215 21.30 14.02 -9.20
C ASN A 215 21.32 15.55 -9.35
N GLU A 216 20.98 16.07 -10.53
CA GLU A 216 20.81 17.52 -10.73
C GLU A 216 19.68 18.07 -9.85
N ILE A 217 18.55 17.36 -9.75
CA ILE A 217 17.46 17.73 -8.84
C ILE A 217 17.92 17.73 -7.38
N ARG A 218 18.83 16.81 -6.99
CA ARG A 218 19.39 16.77 -5.62
C ARG A 218 20.28 17.97 -5.36
N SER A 219 21.20 18.29 -6.27
CA SER A 219 22.05 19.47 -6.19
C SER A 219 21.24 20.78 -6.15
N LEU A 220 20.22 20.91 -7.01
CA LEU A 220 19.29 22.04 -6.98
C LEU A 220 18.58 22.15 -5.63
N SER A 221 18.20 21.02 -5.02
CA SER A 221 17.55 20.99 -3.71
C SER A 221 18.42 21.59 -2.61
N GLU A 222 19.71 21.26 -2.61
CA GLU A 222 20.70 21.81 -1.68
C GLU A 222 20.90 23.31 -1.95
N GLN A 223 21.03 23.70 -3.22
CA GLN A 223 21.26 25.09 -3.63
C GLN A 223 20.11 26.05 -3.25
N VAL A 224 18.86 25.58 -3.32
CA VAL A 224 17.67 26.36 -2.94
C VAL A 224 17.17 26.06 -1.52
N LYS A 225 17.89 25.21 -0.77
CA LYS A 225 17.56 24.81 0.61
C LYS A 225 16.13 24.25 0.77
N LEU A 226 15.67 23.48 -0.21
CA LEU A 226 14.38 22.76 -0.15
C LEU A 226 14.61 21.27 0.13
N PRO A 227 13.65 20.56 0.73
CA PRO A 227 13.68 19.10 0.80
C PRO A 227 13.64 18.48 -0.61
N PHE A 228 14.44 17.45 -0.87
CA PHE A 228 14.54 16.79 -2.18
C PHE A 228 13.19 16.39 -2.79
N ARG A 229 12.28 15.89 -1.95
CA ARG A 229 10.92 15.51 -2.38
C ARG A 229 10.12 16.72 -2.87
N THR A 230 10.28 17.87 -2.23
CA THR A 230 9.62 19.13 -2.57
C THR A 230 10.19 19.69 -3.87
N THR A 231 11.51 19.77 -3.99
CA THR A 231 12.22 20.19 -5.22
C THR A 231 11.78 19.36 -6.42
N ARG A 232 11.77 18.03 -6.27
CA ARG A 232 11.29 17.11 -7.31
C ARG A 232 9.83 17.35 -7.68
N HIS A 233 8.97 17.66 -6.70
CA HIS A 233 7.57 17.94 -6.94
C HIS A 233 7.37 19.25 -7.72
N TYR A 234 8.12 20.29 -7.37
CA TYR A 234 8.07 21.59 -8.06
C TYR A 234 8.61 21.49 -9.49
N VAL A 235 9.73 20.79 -9.71
CA VAL A 235 10.40 20.66 -11.02
C VAL A 235 9.64 19.76 -12.00
N GLY A 236 9.07 18.64 -11.54
CA GLY A 236 8.57 17.58 -12.44
C GLY A 236 7.05 17.44 -12.50
N LYS A 237 6.29 18.15 -11.66
CA LYS A 237 4.84 17.96 -11.50
C LYS A 237 4.06 19.26 -11.34
N GLU A 238 4.65 20.40 -11.67
CA GLU A 238 4.00 21.72 -11.53
C GLU A 238 3.46 21.95 -10.11
N GLY A 239 4.16 21.41 -9.10
CA GLY A 239 3.75 21.57 -7.71
C GLY A 239 3.72 23.05 -7.34
N ARG A 240 2.58 23.51 -6.81
CA ARG A 240 2.38 24.89 -6.35
C ARG A 240 2.73 25.00 -4.86
N PRO A 241 3.68 25.87 -4.46
CA PRO A 241 3.88 26.24 -3.06
C PRO A 241 2.57 26.61 -2.35
N GLU A 242 2.48 26.28 -1.07
CA GLU A 242 1.28 26.51 -0.25
C GLU A 242 0.90 28.00 -0.20
N LEU A 243 1.91 28.89 -0.16
CA LEU A 243 1.71 30.33 -0.16
C LEU A 243 0.83 30.82 -1.32
N TYR A 244 1.09 30.38 -2.56
CA TYR A 244 0.30 30.83 -3.73
C TYR A 244 -1.16 30.43 -3.60
N ARG A 245 -1.43 29.20 -3.16
CA ARG A 245 -2.80 28.68 -2.95
C ARG A 245 -3.56 29.43 -1.86
N LEU A 246 -2.85 29.86 -0.83
CA LEU A 246 -3.41 30.62 0.28
C LEU A 246 -3.65 32.09 -0.13
N ALA A 247 -2.70 32.69 -0.85
CA ALA A 247 -2.78 34.06 -1.33
C ALA A 247 -3.89 34.25 -2.40
N GLU A 248 -4.12 33.25 -3.25
CA GLU A 248 -5.27 33.25 -4.18
C GLU A 248 -6.62 33.39 -3.46
N LYS A 249 -6.73 32.93 -2.21
CA LYS A 249 -7.96 32.97 -1.40
C LYS A 249 -7.97 34.07 -0.34
N ALA A 250 -6.86 34.76 -0.16
CA ALA A 250 -6.74 35.83 0.83
C ALA A 250 -7.43 37.10 0.33
N ILE A 251 -8.01 37.87 1.23
CA ILE A 251 -8.56 39.20 0.96
C ILE A 251 -7.38 40.16 0.84
N THR A 252 -7.30 40.89 -0.27
CA THR A 252 -6.28 41.93 -0.48
C THR A 252 -6.58 43.17 0.36
N LYS A 253 -5.58 44.01 0.60
CA LYS A 253 -5.73 45.26 1.33
C LYS A 253 -6.73 46.20 0.64
N SER A 254 -6.69 46.26 -0.68
CA SER A 254 -7.65 47.01 -1.49
C SER A 254 -9.08 46.47 -1.36
N GLU A 255 -9.28 45.15 -1.42
CA GLU A 255 -10.58 44.52 -1.16
C GLU A 255 -11.07 44.76 0.27
N ALA A 256 -10.16 44.65 1.25
CA ALA A 256 -10.45 44.92 2.65
C ALA A 256 -10.89 46.37 2.85
N GLN A 257 -10.20 47.34 2.23
CA GLN A 257 -10.60 48.75 2.24
C GLN A 257 -11.96 48.98 1.61
N SER A 258 -12.30 48.28 0.51
CA SER A 258 -13.64 48.33 -0.08
C SER A 258 -14.71 47.75 0.86
N ILE A 259 -14.43 46.63 1.53
CA ILE A 259 -15.33 46.04 2.53
C ILE A 259 -15.49 47.00 3.72
N LEU A 260 -14.39 47.55 4.24
CA LEU A 260 -14.39 48.49 5.35
C LEU A 260 -15.11 49.79 4.99
N GLY A 261 -14.96 50.31 3.78
CA GLY A 261 -15.69 51.48 3.30
C GLY A 261 -17.20 51.28 3.36
N ARG A 262 -17.70 50.12 2.89
CA ARG A 262 -19.13 49.75 3.00
C ARG A 262 -19.60 49.56 4.44
N ILE A 263 -18.73 49.01 5.29
CA ILE A 263 -19.03 48.84 6.71
C ILE A 263 -19.09 50.20 7.41
N HIS A 264 -18.10 51.08 7.18
CA HIS A 264 -18.02 52.41 7.78
C HIS A 264 -19.12 53.35 7.31
N SER A 265 -19.54 53.27 6.04
CA SER A 265 -20.71 54.01 5.55
C SER A 265 -21.99 53.60 6.29
N THR A 266 -22.09 52.33 6.70
CA THR A 266 -23.22 51.82 7.48
C THR A 266 -23.09 52.13 8.97
N LEU A 267 -21.86 52.19 9.51
CA LEU A 267 -21.60 52.49 10.92
C LEU A 267 -21.77 53.98 11.28
N GLY A 268 -21.89 54.88 10.30
CA GLY A 268 -21.98 56.32 10.55
C GLY A 268 -20.74 56.82 11.30
N ASP A 269 -20.93 57.46 12.45
CA ASP A 269 -19.85 57.99 13.30
C ASP A 269 -19.22 56.96 14.24
N ILE A 270 -19.76 55.73 14.29
CA ILE A 270 -19.24 54.69 15.18
C ILE A 270 -17.93 54.13 14.60
N ARG A 271 -16.82 54.34 15.29
CA ARG A 271 -15.47 53.86 14.89
C ARG A 271 -14.86 52.90 15.90
N SER A 272 -15.35 52.91 17.13
CA SER A 272 -14.79 52.15 18.24
C SER A 272 -15.88 51.56 19.14
N HIS A 273 -15.47 50.64 20.02
CA HIS A 273 -16.34 50.10 21.07
C HIS A 273 -16.85 51.19 22.03
N SER A 274 -16.02 52.20 22.35
CA SER A 274 -16.43 53.35 23.18
C SER A 274 -17.49 54.22 22.51
N ASP A 275 -17.49 54.34 21.18
CA ASP A 275 -18.52 55.10 20.46
C ASP A 275 -19.87 54.39 20.56
N VAL A 276 -19.87 53.06 20.51
CA VAL A 276 -21.08 52.25 20.73
C VAL A 276 -21.64 52.49 22.13
N GLU A 277 -20.80 52.43 23.17
CA GLU A 277 -21.25 52.68 24.55
C GLU A 277 -21.72 54.13 24.74
N THR A 278 -21.00 55.11 24.20
CA THR A 278 -21.37 56.53 24.26
C THR A 278 -22.71 56.79 23.58
N LYS A 279 -22.93 56.19 22.40
CA LYS A 279 -24.18 56.29 21.66
C LYS A 279 -25.34 55.63 22.42
N LEU A 280 -25.15 54.40 22.90
CA LEU A 280 -26.16 53.69 23.70
C LEU A 280 -26.48 54.41 25.03
N LYS A 281 -25.48 55.10 25.62
CA LYS A 281 -25.67 55.92 26.82
C LYS A 281 -26.46 57.19 26.50
N LYS A 282 -26.13 57.88 25.41
CA LYS A 282 -26.85 59.06 24.93
C LYS A 282 -28.31 58.73 24.61
N ASP A 283 -28.57 57.55 24.06
CA ASP A 283 -29.91 57.08 23.72
C ASP A 283 -30.67 56.50 24.93
N GLY A 284 -30.07 56.50 26.14
CA GLY A 284 -30.71 56.03 27.39
C GLY A 284 -30.88 54.50 27.50
N VAL A 285 -30.24 53.72 26.61
CA VAL A 285 -30.45 52.26 26.52
C VAL A 285 -29.36 51.47 27.25
N LEU A 286 -28.19 52.07 27.51
CA LEU A 286 -27.02 51.37 28.04
C LEU A 286 -27.25 50.74 29.43
N ASP A 287 -27.89 51.46 30.36
CA ASP A 287 -28.11 50.96 31.73
C ASP A 287 -29.09 49.79 31.73
N HIS A 288 -30.14 49.85 30.90
CA HIS A 288 -31.03 48.71 30.69
C HIS A 288 -30.28 47.51 30.09
N LEU A 289 -29.43 47.72 29.09
CA LEU A 289 -28.61 46.64 28.51
C LEU A 289 -27.70 46.00 29.56
N ARG A 290 -27.05 46.79 30.42
CA ARG A 290 -26.19 46.31 31.51
C ARG A 290 -26.92 45.42 32.52
N SER A 291 -28.23 45.62 32.70
CA SER A 291 -29.07 44.77 33.56
C SER A 291 -29.39 43.39 32.96
N LEU A 292 -29.19 43.19 31.65
CA LEU A 292 -29.49 41.92 30.98
C LEU A 292 -28.37 40.90 31.19
N SER A 293 -28.72 39.65 31.45
CA SER A 293 -27.75 38.54 31.60
C SER A 293 -26.94 38.23 30.32
N SER A 294 -27.38 38.73 29.15
CA SER A 294 -26.64 38.60 27.89
C SER A 294 -25.61 39.71 27.65
N TYR A 295 -25.59 40.77 28.48
CA TYR A 295 -24.78 41.97 28.26
C TYR A 295 -23.30 41.66 28.02
N GLU A 296 -22.66 40.92 28.93
CA GLU A 296 -21.23 40.63 28.84
C GLU A 296 -20.86 39.89 27.55
N ARG A 297 -21.72 38.96 27.13
CA ARG A 297 -21.54 38.19 25.89
C ARG A 297 -21.66 39.10 24.67
N ASP A 298 -22.72 39.89 24.60
CA ASP A 298 -22.99 40.77 23.47
C ASP A 298 -21.96 41.90 23.38
N ASN A 299 -21.56 42.48 24.52
CA ASN A 299 -20.51 43.49 24.61
C ASN A 299 -19.14 42.90 24.20
N GLY A 300 -18.83 41.67 24.64
CA GLY A 300 -17.64 40.95 24.20
C GLY A 300 -17.62 40.71 22.68
N MET A 301 -18.78 40.53 22.05
CA MET A 301 -18.88 40.41 20.59
C MET A 301 -18.67 41.75 19.87
N VAL A 302 -19.06 42.89 20.45
CA VAL A 302 -18.72 44.22 19.89
C VAL A 302 -17.22 44.45 19.92
N HIS A 303 -16.57 44.13 21.04
CA HIS A 303 -15.12 44.30 21.15
C HIS A 303 -14.36 43.43 20.14
N LYS A 304 -14.79 42.17 19.96
CA LYS A 304 -14.28 41.28 18.91
C LYS A 304 -14.57 41.80 17.50
N TYR A 305 -15.71 42.45 17.28
CA TYR A 305 -16.06 43.02 15.98
C TYR A 305 -15.10 44.13 15.55
N PHE A 306 -14.79 45.10 16.42
CA PHE A 306 -13.83 46.15 16.07
C PHE A 306 -12.41 45.60 15.87
N LYS A 307 -11.97 44.67 16.73
CA LYS A 307 -10.71 43.93 16.51
C LYS A 307 -10.69 43.18 15.17
N PHE A 308 -11.84 42.71 14.70
CA PHE A 308 -11.97 42.10 13.39
C PHE A 308 -11.84 43.11 12.26
N LEU A 309 -12.40 44.31 12.39
CA LEU A 309 -12.21 45.37 11.39
C LEU A 309 -10.75 45.78 11.28
N ASP A 310 -10.06 45.93 12.41
CA ASP A 310 -8.63 46.23 12.46
C ASP A 310 -7.82 45.12 11.76
N ALA A 311 -8.06 43.86 12.13
CA ALA A 311 -7.38 42.71 11.52
C ALA A 311 -7.74 42.52 10.04
N LEU A 312 -8.94 42.90 9.61
CA LEU A 312 -9.38 42.87 8.22
C LEU A 312 -8.64 43.94 7.40
N SER A 313 -8.36 45.11 7.96
CA SER A 313 -7.67 46.21 7.28
C SER A 313 -6.26 45.85 6.78
N GLU A 314 -5.64 44.83 7.38
CA GLU A 314 -4.35 44.27 6.97
C GLU A 314 -4.45 43.32 5.76
N GLY A 315 -5.67 42.93 5.38
CA GLY A 315 -5.93 41.84 4.44
C GLY A 315 -5.64 40.44 5.04
N GLY A 316 -5.55 39.42 4.19
CA GLY A 316 -5.20 38.05 4.58
C GLY A 316 -6.35 37.05 4.51
N ILE A 317 -6.16 35.89 5.11
CA ILE A 317 -7.11 34.76 4.99
C ILE A 317 -8.20 34.90 6.05
N MET A 318 -9.47 34.84 5.65
CA MET A 318 -10.62 34.96 6.56
C MET A 318 -10.53 34.05 7.79
N ARG A 319 -10.16 32.78 7.60
CA ARG A 319 -9.93 31.83 8.68
C ARG A 319 -8.85 32.26 9.69
N ASP A 320 -7.80 32.94 9.22
CA ASP A 320 -6.75 33.46 10.09
C ASP A 320 -7.21 34.71 10.85
N ILE A 321 -7.82 35.66 10.13
CA ILE A 321 -8.38 36.90 10.70
C ILE A 321 -9.35 36.57 11.84
N THR A 322 -10.31 35.68 11.58
CA THR A 322 -11.31 35.25 12.57
C THR A 322 -10.71 34.50 13.76
N ARG A 323 -9.68 33.66 13.52
CA ARG A 323 -8.93 32.99 14.60
C ARG A 323 -8.21 33.97 15.50
N ARG A 324 -7.53 34.99 14.96
CA ARG A 324 -6.82 36.03 15.74
C ARG A 324 -7.78 36.80 16.67
N VAL A 325 -9.00 37.02 16.20
CA VAL A 325 -10.05 37.74 16.93
C VAL A 325 -10.80 36.83 17.93
N GLY A 326 -10.75 35.51 17.77
CA GLY A 326 -11.48 34.56 18.61
C GLY A 326 -12.97 34.47 18.27
N VAL A 327 -13.29 34.46 16.96
CA VAL A 327 -14.64 34.20 16.42
C VAL A 327 -14.61 33.09 15.36
N SER A 328 -15.79 32.56 15.02
CA SER A 328 -15.88 31.55 13.96
C SER A 328 -15.70 32.18 12.57
N GLU A 329 -15.20 31.41 11.61
CA GLU A 329 -15.04 31.86 10.22
C GLU A 329 -16.38 32.33 9.61
N GLY A 330 -17.47 31.62 9.89
CA GLY A 330 -18.82 32.00 9.46
C GLY A 330 -19.25 33.36 9.99
N THR A 331 -18.91 33.66 11.25
CA THR A 331 -19.18 34.97 11.88
C THR A 331 -18.42 36.09 11.16
N GLY A 332 -17.12 35.92 10.89
CA GLY A 332 -16.34 36.90 10.14
C GLY A 332 -16.89 37.16 8.73
N ILE A 333 -17.31 36.10 8.02
CA ILE A 333 -17.97 36.24 6.71
C ILE A 333 -19.27 37.05 6.84
N THR A 334 -20.10 36.79 7.85
CA THR A 334 -21.32 37.59 8.06
C THR A 334 -21.01 39.06 8.37
N TRP A 335 -19.94 39.34 9.10
CA TRP A 335 -19.49 40.70 9.40
C TRP A 335 -19.03 41.45 8.15
N THR A 336 -18.29 40.79 7.24
CA THR A 336 -17.94 41.41 5.93
C THR A 336 -19.15 41.74 5.04
N LYS A 337 -20.32 41.14 5.34
CA LYS A 337 -21.59 41.40 4.64
C LYS A 337 -22.44 42.47 5.35
N GLY A 338 -21.92 43.14 6.38
CA GLY A 338 -22.65 44.17 7.12
C GLY A 338 -23.63 43.63 8.16
N VAL A 339 -23.50 42.37 8.60
CA VAL A 339 -24.34 41.84 9.70
C VAL A 339 -23.68 42.18 11.03
N PHE A 340 -24.19 43.19 11.75
CA PHE A 340 -23.54 43.66 12.98
C PHE A 340 -23.94 42.88 14.24
N PRO A 341 -23.08 42.85 15.28
CA PRO A 341 -23.48 42.46 16.64
C PRO A 341 -24.69 43.26 17.17
N SER A 342 -25.45 42.66 18.08
CA SER A 342 -26.70 43.21 18.62
C SER A 342 -26.59 44.64 19.17
N HIS A 343 -25.56 44.93 19.96
CA HIS A 343 -25.33 46.26 20.53
C HIS A 343 -24.97 47.31 19.48
N ILE A 344 -24.22 46.94 18.41
CA ILE A 344 -23.95 47.85 17.29
C ILE A 344 -25.25 48.14 16.53
N LYS A 345 -26.05 47.11 16.24
CA LYS A 345 -27.36 47.31 15.61
C LYS A 345 -28.23 48.30 16.38
N ARG A 346 -28.29 48.16 17.72
CA ARG A 346 -29.03 49.08 18.59
C ARG A 346 -28.46 50.50 18.57
N ALA A 347 -27.15 50.67 18.62
CA ALA A 347 -26.50 51.98 18.55
C ALA A 347 -26.72 52.69 17.20
N LEU A 348 -26.90 51.92 16.12
CA LEU A 348 -27.24 52.44 14.80
C LEU A 348 -28.75 52.69 14.60
N GLY A 349 -29.59 52.39 15.60
CA GLY A 349 -31.05 52.38 15.42
C GLY A 349 -31.54 51.32 14.41
N ILE A 350 -30.67 50.36 14.03
CA ILE A 350 -31.04 49.24 13.17
C ILE A 350 -31.79 48.24 14.03
N HIS A 351 -33.10 48.40 14.08
CA HIS A 351 -33.98 47.39 14.62
C HIS A 351 -33.88 46.16 13.72
N ASP A 352 -33.58 44.98 14.30
CA ASP A 352 -33.64 43.72 13.56
C ASP A 352 -35.00 43.66 12.86
N SER A 353 -35.02 43.78 11.54
CA SER A 353 -36.25 43.82 10.73
C SER A 353 -37.04 42.50 10.75
N GLY A 354 -36.61 41.53 11.58
CA GLY A 354 -37.40 40.38 12.01
C GLY A 354 -38.31 40.64 13.23
N THR A 355 -38.09 41.71 13.99
CA THR A 355 -38.89 42.18 15.14
C THR A 355 -38.66 43.68 15.34
N SER A 356 -39.33 44.51 14.54
CA SER A 356 -39.38 45.97 14.76
C SER A 356 -40.02 46.28 16.14
N PRO A 357 -39.39 47.09 17.01
CA PRO A 357 -40.04 47.71 18.16
C PRO A 357 -41.05 48.80 17.77
N ASP A 358 -40.87 49.45 16.61
CA ASP A 358 -41.79 50.48 16.11
C ASP A 358 -43.09 49.91 15.51
N ARG A 359 -43.15 48.60 15.26
CA ARG A 359 -44.43 47.92 15.05
C ARG A 359 -45.26 47.76 16.33
N LYS A 360 -44.81 48.27 17.47
CA LYS A 360 -45.65 48.40 18.68
C LYS A 360 -46.21 49.81 18.91
N ILE A 361 -45.84 50.83 18.12
CA ILE A 361 -46.28 52.22 18.42
C ILE A 361 -46.97 52.94 17.25
N GLN A 362 -47.01 52.40 16.02
CA GLN A 362 -47.85 52.95 14.93
C GLN A 362 -49.01 52.07 14.44
N ASP A 363 -49.24 50.88 15.02
CA ASP A 363 -50.49 50.12 14.86
C ASP A 363 -51.43 50.34 16.06
N THR A 364 -51.56 51.59 16.49
CA THR A 364 -52.66 52.07 17.34
C THR A 364 -53.79 52.68 16.52
N SER A 365 -53.94 52.29 15.24
CA SER A 365 -55.29 52.23 14.67
C SER A 365 -55.95 50.96 15.21
N ALA A 366 -56.81 51.15 16.20
CA ALA A 366 -57.44 50.09 16.96
C ALA A 366 -58.38 49.19 16.14
N ASP A 367 -58.59 49.47 14.85
CA ASP A 367 -59.65 48.87 14.03
C ASP A 367 -59.20 47.95 12.89
N THR A 368 -57.90 47.63 12.77
CA THR A 368 -57.45 46.58 11.85
C THR A 368 -56.44 45.63 12.49
N ARG A 369 -56.89 44.93 13.56
CA ARG A 369 -56.27 43.67 14.02
C ARG A 369 -56.52 42.55 13.01
N LEU A 370 -56.06 42.76 11.78
CA LEU A 370 -56.28 41.85 10.67
C LEU A 370 -55.61 40.52 10.99
N ALA A 371 -56.47 39.52 11.04
CA ALA A 371 -56.17 38.11 11.06
C ALA A 371 -54.99 37.82 10.11
N GLY A 372 -53.95 37.15 10.60
CA GLY A 372 -52.74 36.92 9.79
C GLY A 372 -53.07 35.99 8.63
N LYS A 373 -52.85 36.44 7.37
CA LYS A 373 -53.12 35.62 6.18
C LYS A 373 -52.36 34.28 6.27
N ILE A 374 -53.08 33.19 6.06
CA ILE A 374 -52.52 31.84 6.02
C ILE A 374 -51.83 31.67 4.66
N ALA A 375 -50.54 31.36 4.69
CA ALA A 375 -49.70 31.16 3.50
C ALA A 375 -49.09 29.76 3.46
N MET A 376 -49.66 28.79 4.20
CA MET A 376 -49.15 27.42 4.24
C MET A 376 -49.16 26.78 2.86
N GLN A 377 -48.07 26.08 2.54
CA GLN A 377 -47.93 25.33 1.30
C GLN A 377 -48.15 23.85 1.58
N LEU A 378 -48.87 23.17 0.69
CA LEU A 378 -48.97 21.72 0.71
C LEU A 378 -47.58 21.14 0.45
N PRO A 379 -47.01 20.35 1.38
CA PRO A 379 -45.68 19.84 1.20
C PRO A 379 -45.68 18.78 0.10
N GLU A 380 -44.64 18.81 -0.72
CA GLU A 380 -44.44 17.85 -1.79
C GLU A 380 -43.15 17.05 -1.56
N ILE A 381 -43.21 15.75 -1.87
CA ILE A 381 -42.06 14.86 -1.89
C ILE A 381 -41.86 14.39 -3.33
N LYS A 382 -40.79 14.86 -3.98
CA LYS A 382 -40.45 14.57 -5.38
C LYS A 382 -41.61 14.88 -6.35
N GLY A 383 -42.32 15.99 -6.09
CA GLY A 383 -43.48 16.41 -6.87
C GLY A 383 -44.78 15.66 -6.54
N VAL A 384 -44.77 14.75 -5.56
CA VAL A 384 -46.00 14.11 -5.06
C VAL A 384 -46.51 14.90 -3.85
N PRO A 385 -47.72 15.50 -3.93
CA PRO A 385 -48.31 16.21 -2.80
C PRO A 385 -48.64 15.27 -1.65
N ILE A 386 -48.33 15.70 -0.43
CA ILE A 386 -48.58 14.92 0.80
C ILE A 386 -49.84 15.42 1.48
N GLU A 387 -50.94 14.72 1.21
CA GLU A 387 -52.27 15.10 1.68
C GLU A 387 -52.58 14.70 3.12
N SER A 388 -51.91 13.68 3.67
CA SER A 388 -52.21 13.18 5.01
C SER A 388 -51.02 12.51 5.70
N GLU A 389 -51.09 12.41 7.03
CA GLU A 389 -50.11 11.66 7.84
C GLU A 389 -50.00 10.19 7.39
N LYS A 390 -51.13 9.55 7.07
CA LYS A 390 -51.16 8.15 6.60
C LYS A 390 -50.45 8.01 5.26
N HIS A 391 -50.67 8.96 4.34
CA HIS A 391 -49.97 9.01 3.06
C HIS A 391 -48.45 9.16 3.27
N LEU A 392 -48.02 10.10 4.12
CA LEU A 392 -46.60 10.31 4.43
C LEU A 392 -45.95 9.05 5.02
N ARG A 393 -46.58 8.42 6.02
CA ARG A 393 -46.09 7.17 6.63
C ARG A 393 -45.95 6.04 5.63
N SER A 394 -46.96 5.87 4.78
CA SER A 394 -46.95 4.85 3.72
C SER A 394 -45.79 5.07 2.75
N LEU A 395 -45.61 6.31 2.28
CA LEU A 395 -44.52 6.67 1.38
C LEU A 395 -43.14 6.42 2.00
N LEU A 396 -42.94 6.81 3.26
CA LEU A 396 -41.68 6.59 3.98
C LEU A 396 -41.36 5.11 4.19
N ALA A 397 -42.35 4.33 4.62
CA ALA A 397 -42.17 2.90 4.86
C ALA A 397 -41.86 2.14 3.56
N LYS A 398 -42.47 2.55 2.44
CA LYS A 398 -42.31 1.93 1.14
C LYS A 398 -40.98 2.30 0.49
N ASP A 399 -40.68 3.59 0.37
CA ASP A 399 -39.66 4.11 -0.54
C ASP A 399 -38.47 4.80 0.15
N TYR A 400 -38.58 5.16 1.43
CA TYR A 400 -37.55 5.94 2.13
C TYR A 400 -37.22 5.39 3.53
N LYS A 401 -37.16 4.06 3.67
CA LYS A 401 -36.90 3.42 4.97
C LYS A 401 -35.63 3.95 5.67
N GLY A 402 -34.55 4.20 4.92
CA GLY A 402 -33.32 4.75 5.48
C GLY A 402 -33.42 6.18 6.03
N MET A 403 -34.47 6.95 5.70
CA MET A 403 -34.77 8.25 6.34
C MET A 403 -35.32 8.08 7.76
N ILE A 404 -36.05 7.00 8.03
CA ILE A 404 -36.63 6.70 9.35
C ILE A 404 -35.51 6.35 10.34
N ASP A 405 -34.48 5.63 9.88
CA ASP A 405 -33.35 5.20 10.72
C ASP A 405 -32.31 6.30 10.99
N MET A 406 -32.56 7.54 10.52
CA MET A 406 -31.63 8.65 10.66
C MET A 406 -31.64 9.21 12.09
N PRO A 407 -30.48 9.56 12.69
CA PRO A 407 -30.45 10.21 14.00
C PRO A 407 -31.29 11.50 14.01
N GLY A 408 -32.28 11.57 14.91
CA GLY A 408 -33.20 12.71 15.00
C GLY A 408 -34.36 12.69 13.99
N ALA A 409 -34.52 11.60 13.22
CA ALA A 409 -35.65 11.40 12.32
C ALA A 409 -36.98 11.53 13.05
N ASP A 410 -37.13 10.93 14.24
CA ASP A 410 -38.39 10.95 15.00
C ASP A 410 -38.88 12.38 15.24
N LYS A 411 -37.97 13.28 15.62
CA LYS A 411 -38.30 14.69 15.85
C LYS A 411 -38.70 15.40 14.55
N MET A 412 -37.90 15.23 13.49
CA MET A 412 -38.19 15.86 12.19
C MET A 412 -39.48 15.33 11.58
N PHE A 413 -39.73 14.05 11.77
CA PHE A 413 -40.93 13.38 11.30
C PHE A 413 -42.16 13.80 12.10
N HIS A 414 -42.03 13.96 13.42
CA HIS A 414 -43.07 14.56 14.25
C HIS A 414 -43.41 15.99 13.80
N GLU A 415 -42.40 16.82 13.53
CA GLU A 415 -42.61 18.17 12.97
C GLU A 415 -43.36 18.14 11.62
N ALA A 416 -43.04 17.18 10.75
CA ALA A 416 -43.74 16.98 9.47
C ALA A 416 -45.21 16.58 9.66
N ILE A 417 -45.49 15.69 10.63
CA ILE A 417 -46.85 15.28 10.98
C ILE A 417 -47.65 16.44 11.56
N VAL A 418 -47.07 17.20 12.50
CA VAL A 418 -47.72 18.37 13.09
C VAL A 418 -48.07 19.38 12.00
N HIS A 419 -47.16 19.63 11.06
CA HIS A 419 -47.42 20.51 9.93
C HIS A 419 -48.65 20.07 9.11
N LEU A 420 -48.78 18.77 8.80
CA LEU A 420 -49.95 18.24 8.06
C LEU A 420 -51.25 18.39 8.86
N ARG A 421 -51.22 18.13 10.17
CA ARG A 421 -52.40 18.29 11.03
C ARG A 421 -52.86 19.74 11.11
N ILE A 422 -51.92 20.68 11.15
CA ILE A 422 -52.24 22.11 11.18
C ILE A 422 -52.78 22.58 9.84
N MET A 423 -52.21 22.10 8.72
CA MET A 423 -52.77 22.34 7.40
C MET A 423 -54.22 21.87 7.29
N ASP A 424 -54.52 20.65 7.72
CA ASP A 424 -55.87 20.08 7.69
C ASP A 424 -56.82 20.89 8.59
N ARG A 425 -56.36 21.26 9.80
CA ARG A 425 -57.12 22.10 10.74
C ARG A 425 -57.45 23.49 10.19
N LEU A 426 -56.56 24.06 9.37
CA LEU A 426 -56.72 25.39 8.78
C LEU A 426 -57.27 25.35 7.35
N LYS A 427 -57.64 24.17 6.84
CA LYS A 427 -58.12 23.99 5.47
C LYS A 427 -59.38 24.85 5.23
N GLY A 428 -59.38 25.60 4.12
CA GLY A 428 -60.47 26.50 3.75
C GLY A 428 -60.49 27.84 4.50
N ARG A 429 -59.52 28.11 5.40
CA ARG A 429 -59.40 29.40 6.10
C ARG A 429 -58.35 30.27 5.41
N GLU A 430 -58.70 31.52 5.14
CA GLU A 430 -57.75 32.51 4.59
C GLU A 430 -56.94 33.23 5.67
N PHE A 431 -57.49 33.36 6.87
CA PHE A 431 -56.88 34.15 7.95
C PHE A 431 -56.96 33.47 9.33
N LEU A 432 -55.98 33.76 10.19
CA LEU A 432 -55.88 33.27 11.57
C LEU A 432 -56.51 34.21 12.59
N GLU A 433 -57.17 33.66 13.60
CA GLU A 433 -57.66 34.45 14.75
C GLU A 433 -56.51 35.03 15.58
N TYR A 434 -56.79 36.14 16.27
CA TYR A 434 -55.82 36.74 17.18
C TYR A 434 -55.44 35.78 18.30
N GLY A 435 -54.14 35.58 18.55
CA GLY A 435 -53.63 34.66 19.56
C GLY A 435 -53.69 33.17 19.20
N GLU A 436 -54.18 32.82 18.00
CA GLU A 436 -54.33 31.42 17.58
C GLU A 436 -52.98 30.70 17.43
N ILE A 437 -51.94 31.36 16.93
CA ILE A 437 -50.60 30.76 16.79
C ILE A 437 -50.04 30.29 18.15
N PRO A 438 -50.00 31.11 19.22
CA PRO A 438 -49.65 30.64 20.57
C PRO A 438 -50.52 29.47 21.08
N ARG A 439 -51.81 29.44 20.75
CA ARG A 439 -52.72 28.35 21.13
C ARG A 439 -52.33 27.06 20.43
N LEU A 440 -52.25 27.08 19.09
CA LEU A 440 -51.84 25.94 18.27
C LEU A 440 -50.42 25.47 18.64
N ALA A 441 -49.49 26.39 18.92
CA ALA A 441 -48.14 26.05 19.34
C ALA A 441 -48.11 25.24 20.65
N ARG A 442 -48.98 25.59 21.62
CA ARG A 442 -49.14 24.81 22.86
C ARG A 442 -49.83 23.47 22.61
N GLU A 443 -50.91 23.49 21.82
CA GLU A 443 -51.69 22.30 21.47
C GLU A 443 -50.86 21.22 20.77
N PHE A 444 -50.07 21.62 19.76
CA PHE A 444 -49.25 20.70 18.98
C PHE A 444 -47.81 20.53 19.50
N VAL A 445 -47.48 21.13 20.65
CA VAL A 445 -46.15 21.05 21.29
C VAL A 445 -45.01 21.47 20.34
N VAL A 446 -45.22 22.56 19.58
CA VAL A 446 -44.23 23.14 18.67
C VAL A 446 -43.87 24.55 19.11
N LYS A 447 -42.61 24.96 18.91
CA LYS A 447 -42.19 26.33 19.24
C LYS A 447 -43.03 27.34 18.44
N LYS A 448 -43.60 28.34 19.14
CA LYS A 448 -44.39 29.43 18.54
C LYS A 448 -43.75 30.03 17.28
N GLY A 449 -42.44 30.31 17.33
CA GLY A 449 -41.71 30.89 16.19
C GLY A 449 -41.63 29.95 14.98
N THR A 450 -41.47 28.64 15.20
CA THR A 450 -41.48 27.65 14.11
C THR A 450 -42.85 27.62 13.43
N LEU A 451 -43.92 27.64 14.24
CA LEU A 451 -45.27 27.60 13.73
C LEU A 451 -45.67 28.86 12.96
N ASP A 452 -45.27 30.04 13.45
CA ASP A 452 -45.49 31.31 12.77
C ASP A 452 -44.83 31.33 11.38
N ILE A 453 -43.61 30.79 11.27
CA ILE A 453 -42.89 30.71 9.99
C ILE A 453 -43.56 29.68 9.06
N TRP A 454 -44.09 28.58 9.56
CA TRP A 454 -44.85 27.64 8.72
C TRP A 454 -46.15 28.27 8.20
N ILE A 455 -46.94 28.88 9.09
CA ILE A 455 -48.27 29.36 8.74
C ILE A 455 -48.22 30.65 7.92
N ARG A 456 -47.45 31.65 8.33
CA ARG A 456 -47.48 32.98 7.70
C ARG A 456 -46.47 33.16 6.59
N LYS A 457 -45.36 32.40 6.62
CA LYS A 457 -44.30 32.50 5.59
C LYS A 457 -44.32 31.33 4.60
N GLY A 458 -45.24 30.37 4.77
CA GLY A 458 -45.39 29.22 3.88
C GLY A 458 -44.19 28.28 3.86
N THR A 459 -43.35 28.31 4.89
CA THR A 459 -42.18 27.42 4.95
C THR A 459 -42.58 26.03 5.41
N THR A 460 -41.97 25.00 4.82
CA THR A 460 -42.21 23.62 5.24
C THR A 460 -41.18 23.13 6.26
N PRO A 461 -41.51 22.13 7.10
CA PRO A 461 -40.55 21.43 7.95
C PRO A 461 -39.30 20.95 7.21
N ARG A 462 -38.14 20.99 7.87
CA ARG A 462 -36.84 20.54 7.30
C ARG A 462 -36.86 19.09 6.82
N PHE A 463 -37.74 18.28 7.38
CA PHE A 463 -37.94 16.90 6.95
C PHE A 463 -38.21 16.79 5.44
N TYR A 464 -39.09 17.63 4.90
CA TYR A 464 -39.46 17.64 3.48
C TYR A 464 -38.26 18.01 2.59
N PHE A 465 -37.40 18.91 3.05
CA PHE A 465 -36.16 19.24 2.35
C PHE A 465 -35.21 18.03 2.27
N TYR A 466 -34.99 17.33 3.38
CA TYR A 466 -34.07 16.19 3.40
C TYR A 466 -34.59 14.99 2.60
N ILE A 467 -35.89 14.70 2.67
CA ILE A 467 -36.46 13.61 1.87
C ILE A 467 -36.41 13.93 0.38
N ASN A 468 -36.57 15.20 -0.02
CA ASN A 468 -36.39 15.61 -1.42
C ASN A 468 -34.96 15.47 -1.91
N GLN A 469 -33.96 15.48 -1.03
CA GLN A 469 -32.57 15.16 -1.35
C GLN A 469 -32.23 13.67 -1.23
N SER A 470 -33.10 12.89 -0.58
CA SER A 470 -32.90 11.47 -0.39
C SER A 470 -33.13 10.70 -1.70
N ILE A 471 -32.48 9.54 -1.82
CA ILE A 471 -32.73 8.61 -2.91
C ILE A 471 -33.87 7.68 -2.52
N SER A 472 -34.81 7.44 -3.44
CA SER A 472 -35.86 6.45 -3.22
C SER A 472 -35.26 5.03 -3.24
N LYS A 473 -35.98 4.08 -2.66
CA LYS A 473 -35.60 2.67 -2.66
C LYS A 473 -35.53 2.11 -4.08
N SER A 474 -36.46 2.45 -4.96
CA SER A 474 -36.46 2.02 -6.37
C SER A 474 -35.25 2.58 -7.13
N ASP A 475 -34.97 3.88 -7.01
CA ASP A 475 -33.81 4.51 -7.65
C ASP A 475 -32.50 3.90 -7.13
N ALA A 476 -32.43 3.63 -5.82
CA ALA A 476 -31.28 3.00 -5.21
C ALA A 476 -31.06 1.58 -5.74
N ILE A 477 -32.12 0.78 -5.88
CA ILE A 477 -32.06 -0.57 -6.47
C ILE A 477 -31.59 -0.50 -7.93
N GLU A 478 -32.11 0.42 -8.72
CA GLU A 478 -31.69 0.60 -10.12
C GLU A 478 -30.19 0.94 -10.20
N LYS A 479 -29.74 1.91 -9.39
CA LYS A 479 -28.33 2.32 -9.37
C LYS A 479 -27.42 1.20 -8.87
N LEU A 480 -27.83 0.44 -7.86
CA LEU A 480 -27.11 -0.74 -7.39
C LEU A 480 -27.07 -1.86 -8.42
N THR A 481 -28.09 -2.00 -9.26
CA THR A 481 -28.10 -2.97 -10.36
C THR A 481 -27.01 -2.63 -11.38
N LYS A 482 -26.88 -1.35 -11.77
CA LYS A 482 -25.78 -0.88 -12.63
C LYS A 482 -24.40 -1.09 -12.02
N VAL A 483 -24.25 -0.83 -10.71
CA VAL A 483 -22.99 -1.09 -9.99
C VAL A 483 -22.68 -2.59 -9.94
N ARG A 484 -23.71 -3.42 -9.73
CA ARG A 484 -23.61 -4.88 -9.66
C ARG A 484 -23.19 -5.48 -11.01
N GLU A 485 -23.74 -5.01 -12.11
CA GLU A 485 -23.33 -5.42 -13.46
C GLU A 485 -21.85 -5.13 -13.68
N LYS A 486 -21.40 -3.91 -13.34
CA LYS A 486 -19.97 -3.53 -13.38
C LYS A 486 -19.09 -4.36 -12.44
N ASN A 487 -19.64 -4.88 -11.35
CA ASN A 487 -18.95 -5.77 -10.41
C ASN A 487 -19.09 -7.26 -10.76
N ASN A 488 -19.49 -7.60 -11.99
CA ASN A 488 -19.68 -8.98 -12.42
C ASN A 488 -20.60 -9.78 -11.47
N GLY A 489 -21.72 -9.14 -11.07
CA GLY A 489 -22.77 -9.76 -10.26
C GLY A 489 -22.46 -9.89 -8.76
N LEU A 490 -21.36 -9.32 -8.26
CA LEU A 490 -20.97 -9.43 -6.85
C LEU A 490 -22.00 -8.75 -5.92
N LEU A 491 -22.64 -9.55 -5.06
CA LEU A 491 -23.73 -9.10 -4.18
C LEU A 491 -23.33 -9.00 -2.71
N THR A 492 -22.68 -10.03 -2.19
CA THR A 492 -22.49 -10.21 -0.75
C THR A 492 -21.03 -10.35 -0.37
N LEU A 493 -20.73 -10.07 0.90
CA LEU A 493 -19.41 -10.30 1.47
C LEU A 493 -19.02 -11.79 1.42
N GLU A 494 -19.99 -12.69 1.53
CA GLU A 494 -19.80 -14.14 1.40
C GLU A 494 -19.34 -14.53 0.00
N GLU A 495 -20.00 -14.02 -1.04
CA GLU A 495 -19.63 -14.24 -2.43
C GLU A 495 -18.23 -13.66 -2.72
N TYR A 496 -17.93 -12.48 -2.19
CA TYR A 496 -16.58 -11.89 -2.24
C TYR A 496 -15.55 -12.83 -1.62
N ASN A 497 -15.81 -13.34 -0.42
CA ASN A 497 -14.89 -14.24 0.28
C ASN A 497 -14.73 -15.57 -0.47
N ARG A 498 -15.81 -16.10 -1.06
CA ARG A 498 -15.79 -17.31 -1.89
C ARG A 498 -14.91 -17.12 -3.12
N ARG A 499 -15.10 -16.03 -3.88
CA ARG A 499 -14.28 -15.74 -5.07
C ARG A 499 -12.82 -15.45 -4.73
N MET A 500 -12.55 -14.71 -3.65
CA MET A 500 -11.18 -14.50 -3.19
C MET A 500 -10.50 -15.79 -2.73
N LYS A 501 -11.22 -16.74 -2.12
CA LYS A 501 -10.64 -18.07 -1.82
C LYS A 501 -10.24 -18.83 -3.08
N ASN A 502 -10.96 -18.62 -4.18
CA ASN A 502 -10.66 -19.22 -5.48
C ASN A 502 -9.60 -18.43 -6.28
N TYR A 503 -9.04 -17.35 -5.74
CA TYR A 503 -8.01 -16.55 -6.39
C TYR A 503 -6.61 -17.07 -6.06
N TYR A 504 -5.81 -17.39 -7.07
CA TYR A 504 -4.49 -18.01 -6.88
C TYR A 504 -3.56 -17.18 -5.98
N LEU A 505 -3.61 -15.85 -6.10
CA LEU A 505 -2.70 -14.94 -5.38
C LEU A 505 -3.26 -14.45 -4.04
N TRP A 506 -4.32 -15.08 -3.52
CA TRP A 506 -5.00 -14.62 -2.30
C TRP A 506 -4.10 -14.66 -1.06
N GLU A 507 -3.27 -15.69 -0.93
CA GLU A 507 -2.36 -15.81 0.22
C GLU A 507 -1.29 -14.72 0.20
N GLN A 508 -0.84 -14.27 -0.97
CA GLN A 508 0.07 -13.13 -1.09
C GLN A 508 -0.64 -11.81 -0.77
N GLU A 509 -1.89 -11.65 -1.20
CA GLU A 509 -2.74 -10.51 -0.83
C GLU A 509 -3.03 -10.43 0.67
N LYS A 510 -3.09 -11.56 1.37
CA LYS A 510 -3.19 -11.62 2.84
C LYS A 510 -1.92 -11.17 3.54
N LYS A 511 -0.75 -11.55 3.00
CA LYS A 511 0.56 -11.19 3.56
C LYS A 511 0.95 -9.74 3.30
N ALA A 512 0.24 -9.03 2.41
CA ALA A 512 0.50 -7.63 2.12
C ALA A 512 0.27 -6.73 3.35
N SER A 513 1.12 -5.73 3.55
CA SER A 513 1.05 -4.80 4.70
C SER A 513 -0.28 -4.04 4.79
N PHE A 514 -0.94 -3.80 3.65
CA PHE A 514 -2.21 -3.11 3.58
C PHE A 514 -3.44 -4.03 3.77
N HIS A 515 -3.26 -5.34 4.02
CA HIS A 515 -4.38 -6.29 4.05
C HIS A 515 -5.46 -5.91 5.06
N LYS A 516 -5.07 -5.56 6.29
CA LYS A 516 -6.01 -5.19 7.37
C LYS A 516 -6.86 -3.98 6.97
N ARG A 517 -6.23 -2.94 6.41
CA ARG A 517 -6.92 -1.73 5.94
C ARG A 517 -7.91 -2.06 4.83
N GLU A 518 -7.50 -2.84 3.83
CA GLU A 518 -8.38 -3.23 2.73
C GLU A 518 -9.56 -4.08 3.23
N SER A 519 -9.36 -4.97 4.19
CA SER A 519 -10.47 -5.77 4.74
C SER A 519 -11.56 -4.90 5.39
N VAL A 520 -11.17 -3.85 6.13
CA VAL A 520 -12.13 -2.87 6.68
C VAL A 520 -12.85 -2.11 5.56
N ILE A 521 -12.13 -1.68 4.52
CA ILE A 521 -12.74 -1.00 3.37
C ILE A 521 -13.79 -1.88 2.70
N ILE A 522 -13.52 -3.18 2.55
CA ILE A 522 -14.45 -4.13 1.94
C ILE A 522 -15.68 -4.38 2.82
N GLN A 523 -15.51 -4.49 4.13
CA GLN A 523 -16.65 -4.58 5.06
C GLN A 523 -17.54 -3.33 4.97
N ASN A 524 -16.92 -2.15 4.98
CA ASN A 524 -17.62 -0.89 4.83
C ASN A 524 -18.29 -0.75 3.45
N TYR A 525 -17.68 -1.30 2.40
CA TYR A 525 -18.26 -1.37 1.06
C TYR A 525 -19.59 -2.13 1.04
N PHE A 526 -19.61 -3.37 1.51
CA PHE A 526 -20.86 -4.15 1.54
C PHE A 526 -21.88 -3.55 2.51
N LYS A 527 -21.44 -3.05 3.68
CA LYS A 527 -22.32 -2.35 4.62
C LYS A 527 -22.96 -1.11 3.99
N PHE A 528 -22.21 -0.36 3.18
CA PHE A 528 -22.72 0.79 2.43
C PHE A 528 -23.76 0.35 1.39
N MET A 529 -23.47 -0.68 0.60
CA MET A 529 -24.41 -1.15 -0.43
C MET A 529 -25.74 -1.64 0.16
N GLU A 530 -25.70 -2.40 1.27
CA GLU A 530 -26.92 -2.86 1.95
C GLU A 530 -27.75 -1.71 2.52
N ARG A 531 -27.11 -0.69 3.11
CA ARG A 531 -27.81 0.51 3.58
C ARG A 531 -28.34 1.35 2.43
N TYR A 532 -27.56 1.50 1.35
CA TYR A 532 -27.97 2.27 0.18
C TYR A 532 -29.21 1.69 -0.48
N LYS A 533 -29.34 0.36 -0.52
CA LYS A 533 -30.51 -0.36 -1.02
C LYS A 533 -31.83 0.02 -0.32
N GLN A 534 -31.77 0.54 0.90
CA GLN A 534 -32.95 0.94 1.68
C GLN A 534 -33.48 2.34 1.35
N GLY A 535 -32.81 3.07 0.45
CA GLY A 535 -33.09 4.48 0.18
C GLY A 535 -32.62 5.40 1.32
N GLY A 536 -32.74 6.71 1.15
CA GLY A 536 -32.41 7.71 2.17
C GLY A 536 -31.32 8.71 1.77
N LEU A 537 -30.87 9.52 2.73
CA LEU A 537 -29.85 10.54 2.45
C LEU A 537 -28.46 9.91 2.36
N LEU A 538 -27.75 10.16 1.26
CA LEU A 538 -26.43 9.58 1.00
C LEU A 538 -25.42 9.84 2.13
N GLU A 539 -25.45 11.04 2.72
CA GLU A 539 -24.56 11.41 3.81
C GLU A 539 -24.76 10.52 5.05
N HIS A 540 -26.02 10.25 5.42
CA HIS A 540 -26.34 9.39 6.54
C HIS A 540 -26.04 7.92 6.26
N ILE A 541 -26.33 7.46 5.04
CA ILE A 541 -26.00 6.10 4.59
C ILE A 541 -24.48 5.87 4.67
N ALA A 542 -23.68 6.81 4.14
CA ALA A 542 -22.23 6.78 4.16
C ALA A 542 -21.69 6.79 5.61
N LYS A 543 -22.17 7.72 6.44
CA LYS A 543 -21.78 7.81 7.85
C LYS A 543 -22.12 6.52 8.62
N GLY A 544 -23.30 5.95 8.40
CA GLY A 544 -23.73 4.69 9.00
C GLY A 544 -22.89 3.49 8.56
N ALA A 545 -22.32 3.54 7.36
CA ALA A 545 -21.37 2.56 6.86
C ALA A 545 -19.92 2.82 7.30
N GLY A 546 -19.63 3.92 8.00
CA GLY A 546 -18.29 4.29 8.46
C GLY A 546 -17.39 4.84 7.36
N ILE A 547 -17.96 5.52 6.35
CA ILE A 547 -17.22 6.13 5.24
C ILE A 547 -17.62 7.59 5.03
N ALA A 548 -16.77 8.34 4.34
CA ALA A 548 -17.10 9.70 3.90
C ALA A 548 -18.16 9.66 2.78
N PRO A 549 -19.07 10.66 2.71
CA PRO A 549 -20.08 10.74 1.64
C PRO A 549 -19.48 10.77 0.23
N SER A 550 -18.34 11.43 0.05
CA SER A 550 -17.60 11.47 -1.22
C SER A 550 -17.11 10.08 -1.64
N THR A 551 -16.66 9.26 -0.70
CA THR A 551 -16.27 7.86 -0.95
C THR A 551 -17.46 7.03 -1.40
N GLY A 552 -18.60 7.14 -0.71
CA GLY A 552 -19.83 6.45 -1.08
C GLY A 552 -20.33 6.86 -2.48
N ARG A 553 -20.29 8.16 -2.79
CA ARG A 553 -20.59 8.68 -4.14
C ARG A 553 -19.66 8.09 -5.19
N GLY A 554 -18.35 8.12 -4.96
CA GLY A 554 -17.37 7.55 -5.87
C GLY A 554 -17.60 6.06 -6.13
N TRP A 555 -17.98 5.28 -5.12
CA TRP A 555 -18.32 3.87 -5.29
C TRP A 555 -19.52 3.64 -6.21
N LEU A 556 -20.55 4.48 -6.10
CA LEU A 556 -21.72 4.45 -6.98
C LEU A 556 -21.40 4.90 -8.41
N GLU A 557 -20.40 5.75 -8.58
CA GLU A 557 -19.89 6.22 -9.88
C GLU A 557 -18.89 5.24 -10.53
N GLY A 558 -18.51 4.17 -9.82
CA GLY A 558 -17.64 3.11 -10.34
C GLY A 558 -16.19 3.14 -9.84
N LEU A 559 -15.84 4.05 -8.91
CA LEU A 559 -14.53 4.09 -8.25
C LEU A 559 -14.40 2.98 -7.18
N GLN A 560 -14.44 1.73 -7.62
CA GLN A 560 -14.46 0.56 -6.75
C GLN A 560 -13.18 0.42 -5.91
N PRO A 561 -13.29 -0.08 -4.66
CA PRO A 561 -12.13 -0.50 -3.88
C PRO A 561 -11.26 -1.49 -4.66
N ARG A 562 -9.96 -1.52 -4.38
CA ARG A 562 -8.99 -2.36 -5.12
C ARG A 562 -9.39 -3.83 -5.14
N ARG A 563 -9.78 -4.42 -4.00
CA ARG A 563 -10.17 -5.83 -3.96
C ARG A 563 -11.51 -6.13 -4.60
N ILE A 564 -12.45 -5.17 -4.63
CA ILE A 564 -13.68 -5.33 -5.41
C ILE A 564 -13.35 -5.44 -6.90
N ARG A 565 -12.43 -4.61 -7.41
CA ARG A 565 -11.96 -4.70 -8.80
C ARG A 565 -11.32 -6.04 -9.11
N ILE A 566 -10.51 -6.58 -8.19
CA ILE A 566 -9.91 -7.90 -8.36
C ILE A 566 -11.01 -8.97 -8.45
N VAL A 567 -11.94 -8.98 -7.50
CA VAL A 567 -13.04 -9.97 -7.44
C VAL A 567 -13.99 -9.87 -8.61
N ALA A 568 -14.26 -8.65 -9.10
CA ALA A 568 -15.09 -8.43 -10.27
C ALA A 568 -14.50 -9.10 -11.51
N GLY A 569 -13.17 -9.09 -11.66
CA GLY A 569 -12.48 -9.79 -12.75
C GLY A 569 -12.50 -11.32 -12.64
N ILE A 570 -12.62 -11.88 -11.42
CA ILE A 570 -12.63 -13.34 -11.22
C ILE A 570 -13.91 -13.94 -11.83
N PRO A 571 -13.80 -14.98 -12.68
CA PRO A 571 -14.95 -15.67 -13.25
C PRO A 571 -15.94 -16.16 -12.18
N LYS A 572 -17.24 -16.10 -12.48
CA LYS A 572 -18.31 -16.58 -11.58
C LYS A 572 -18.26 -18.10 -11.36
N ALA A 573 -17.85 -18.82 -12.41
CA ALA A 573 -17.68 -20.27 -12.38
C ALA A 573 -16.61 -20.65 -11.36
N GLN A 574 -16.81 -21.77 -10.66
CA GLN A 574 -15.78 -22.32 -9.79
C GLN A 574 -14.64 -22.90 -10.65
N PRO A 575 -13.38 -22.74 -10.23
CA PRO A 575 -12.29 -23.46 -10.86
C PRO A 575 -12.46 -24.97 -10.60
N LYS A 576 -11.77 -25.80 -11.39
CA LYS A 576 -11.74 -27.25 -11.17
C LYS A 576 -11.25 -27.58 -9.74
N PRO A 577 -11.62 -28.73 -9.16
CA PRO A 577 -11.08 -29.17 -7.88
C PRO A 577 -9.54 -29.16 -7.90
N GLY A 578 -8.92 -28.56 -6.87
CA GLY A 578 -7.45 -28.39 -6.80
C GLY A 578 -6.87 -27.24 -7.64
N HIS A 579 -7.70 -26.52 -8.40
CA HIS A 579 -7.32 -25.36 -9.20
C HIS A 579 -7.78 -24.05 -8.56
N LEU A 580 -7.13 -22.95 -8.96
CA LEU A 580 -7.52 -21.57 -8.62
C LEU A 580 -7.48 -20.69 -9.88
N TRP A 581 -8.20 -19.57 -9.84
CA TRP A 581 -8.19 -18.56 -10.89
C TRP A 581 -6.92 -17.69 -10.81
N LEU A 582 -6.15 -17.69 -11.89
CA LEU A 582 -4.95 -16.87 -12.08
C LEU A 582 -5.19 -15.86 -13.21
N PRO A 583 -5.05 -14.54 -12.98
CA PRO A 583 -5.09 -13.55 -14.05
C PRO A 583 -3.78 -13.59 -14.84
N LEU A 584 -3.84 -13.51 -16.17
CA LEU A 584 -2.64 -13.43 -16.99
C LEU A 584 -2.08 -12.00 -17.08
N LYS A 585 -2.95 -10.99 -17.02
CA LYS A 585 -2.56 -9.57 -17.21
C LYS A 585 -3.22 -8.63 -16.20
N PHE A 586 -2.59 -7.48 -16.00
CA PHE A 586 -3.14 -6.35 -15.24
C PHE A 586 -3.18 -5.08 -16.10
N ILE A 587 -4.38 -4.64 -16.51
CA ILE A 587 -4.56 -3.38 -17.22
C ILE A 587 -4.25 -2.22 -16.26
N ASP A 588 -3.38 -1.31 -16.68
CA ASP A 588 -2.86 -0.18 -15.90
C ASP A 588 -2.28 -0.57 -14.52
N GLY A 589 -1.83 -1.83 -14.37
CA GLY A 589 -1.38 -2.40 -13.10
C GLY A 589 -2.48 -2.52 -12.04
N LYS A 590 -3.76 -2.38 -12.41
CA LYS A 590 -4.90 -2.29 -11.48
C LYS A 590 -5.98 -3.33 -11.72
N TYR A 591 -6.31 -3.63 -12.98
CA TYR A 591 -7.45 -4.47 -13.32
C TYR A 591 -6.97 -5.84 -13.80
N PRO A 592 -7.15 -6.92 -13.03
CA PRO A 592 -6.81 -8.25 -13.50
C PRO A 592 -7.74 -8.67 -14.63
N THR A 593 -7.17 -9.26 -15.67
CA THR A 593 -7.88 -9.71 -16.88
C THR A 593 -7.32 -11.04 -17.37
N ASP A 594 -8.03 -11.67 -18.30
CA ASP A 594 -7.65 -12.93 -18.93
C ASP A 594 -7.39 -14.05 -17.91
N PHE A 595 -8.39 -14.32 -17.07
CA PHE A 595 -8.27 -15.36 -16.05
C PHE A 595 -8.26 -16.77 -16.65
N ILE A 596 -7.35 -17.60 -16.14
CA ILE A 596 -7.27 -19.03 -16.43
C ILE A 596 -7.32 -19.83 -15.12
N ASP A 597 -7.91 -21.03 -15.15
CA ASP A 597 -7.84 -21.96 -14.03
C ASP A 597 -6.50 -22.69 -14.08
N VAL A 598 -5.77 -22.65 -12.97
CA VAL A 598 -4.45 -23.28 -12.86
C VAL A 598 -4.40 -24.20 -11.64
N PRO A 599 -3.74 -25.37 -11.76
CA PRO A 599 -3.52 -26.25 -10.63
C PRO A 599 -2.64 -25.56 -9.57
N THR A 600 -2.95 -25.81 -8.31
CA THR A 600 -2.16 -25.31 -7.17
C THR A 600 -0.84 -26.06 -6.98
N LYS A 601 -0.78 -27.31 -7.44
CA LYS A 601 0.40 -28.18 -7.44
C LYS A 601 0.38 -29.05 -8.70
N ILE A 602 1.52 -29.24 -9.33
CA ILE A 602 1.66 -30.15 -10.47
C ILE A 602 2.05 -31.54 -9.98
N GLN A 603 1.26 -32.54 -10.35
CA GLN A 603 1.55 -33.95 -10.07
C GLN A 603 2.02 -34.69 -11.34
N SER A 604 1.52 -34.27 -12.50
CA SER A 604 1.90 -34.84 -13.80
C SER A 604 1.96 -33.77 -14.88
N TYR A 605 2.65 -34.05 -15.98
CA TYR A 605 2.67 -33.15 -17.14
C TYR A 605 1.26 -32.91 -17.72
N LYS A 606 0.31 -33.84 -17.52
CA LYS A 606 -1.08 -33.69 -17.97
C LYS A 606 -1.81 -32.54 -17.27
N ASP A 607 -1.36 -32.13 -16.08
CA ASP A 607 -1.95 -31.01 -15.34
C ASP A 607 -1.58 -29.66 -15.98
N ILE A 608 -0.42 -29.61 -16.67
CA ILE A 608 0.11 -28.40 -17.30
C ILE A 608 -0.47 -28.20 -18.70
N LEU A 609 -0.71 -29.27 -19.47
CA LEU A 609 -1.18 -29.15 -20.86
C LEU A 609 -2.43 -28.26 -21.02
N PRO A 610 -3.48 -28.38 -20.19
CA PRO A 610 -4.64 -27.49 -20.28
C PRO A 610 -4.31 -26.03 -20.00
N VAL A 611 -3.31 -25.75 -19.17
CA VAL A 611 -2.85 -24.38 -18.88
C VAL A 611 -2.14 -23.82 -20.11
N LEU A 612 -1.21 -24.58 -20.69
CA LEU A 612 -0.44 -24.14 -21.86
C LEU A 612 -1.31 -23.88 -23.09
N LYS A 613 -2.35 -24.68 -23.30
CA LYS A 613 -3.34 -24.47 -24.37
C LYS A 613 -4.10 -23.13 -24.26
N LYS A 614 -4.14 -22.53 -23.06
CA LYS A 614 -4.80 -21.23 -22.82
C LYS A 614 -3.83 -20.06 -22.94
N LEU A 615 -2.52 -20.31 -22.96
CA LEU A 615 -1.52 -19.28 -23.19
C LEU A 615 -1.52 -18.91 -24.67
N LYS A 616 -1.44 -17.61 -24.94
CA LYS A 616 -1.38 -17.07 -26.29
C LYS A 616 -0.01 -16.44 -26.49
N PRO A 617 0.75 -16.82 -27.55
CA PRO A 617 1.98 -16.13 -27.89
C PRO A 617 1.75 -14.64 -28.07
N ILE A 618 2.72 -13.83 -27.64
CA ILE A 618 2.66 -12.38 -27.81
C ILE A 618 2.73 -12.03 -29.29
N GLN A 619 1.89 -11.09 -29.71
CA GLN A 619 1.97 -10.51 -31.04
C GLN A 619 2.91 -9.30 -30.98
N SER A 620 4.21 -9.52 -31.24
CA SER A 620 5.20 -8.46 -31.33
C SER A 620 6.22 -8.75 -32.43
N ASP A 621 6.71 -7.70 -33.08
CA ASP A 621 7.74 -7.78 -34.12
C ASP A 621 9.01 -8.47 -33.60
N TYR A 622 9.38 -8.18 -32.35
CA TYR A 622 10.51 -8.82 -31.69
C TYR A 622 10.35 -10.34 -31.59
N LEU A 623 9.16 -10.85 -31.25
CA LEU A 623 8.95 -12.31 -31.21
C LEU A 623 8.97 -12.90 -32.64
N GLN A 624 8.48 -12.18 -33.65
CA GLN A 624 8.53 -12.62 -35.04
C GLN A 624 9.98 -12.72 -35.55
N GLU A 625 10.82 -11.74 -35.21
CA GLU A 625 12.26 -11.74 -35.50
C GLU A 625 12.93 -12.97 -34.87
N LEU A 626 12.71 -13.20 -33.57
CA LEU A 626 13.26 -14.36 -32.86
C LEU A 626 12.78 -15.69 -33.45
N ASN A 627 11.50 -15.79 -33.81
CA ASN A 627 10.94 -16.97 -34.47
C ASN A 627 11.52 -17.22 -35.86
N SER A 628 11.89 -16.15 -36.58
CA SER A 628 12.53 -16.27 -37.89
C SER A 628 13.99 -16.72 -37.75
N LYS A 629 14.67 -16.24 -36.71
CA LYS A 629 16.07 -16.57 -36.41
C LYS A 629 16.26 -17.98 -35.86
N TYR A 630 15.41 -18.42 -34.93
CA TYR A 630 15.58 -19.68 -34.20
C TYR A 630 14.54 -20.76 -34.54
N GLY A 631 13.58 -20.44 -35.41
CA GLY A 631 12.45 -21.30 -35.74
C GLY A 631 11.35 -21.28 -34.68
N ARG A 632 10.13 -21.70 -35.07
CA ARG A 632 8.99 -21.84 -34.15
C ARG A 632 8.98 -23.24 -33.55
N ARG A 633 8.72 -23.33 -32.24
CA ARG A 633 8.54 -24.59 -31.51
C ARG A 633 7.20 -24.63 -30.78
N PRO A 634 6.69 -25.84 -30.45
CA PRO A 634 5.48 -25.97 -29.66
C PRO A 634 5.60 -25.27 -28.29
N VAL A 635 4.50 -24.68 -27.81
CA VAL A 635 4.45 -23.97 -26.52
C VAL A 635 4.91 -24.86 -25.36
N GLU A 636 4.66 -26.16 -25.43
CA GLU A 636 5.08 -27.11 -24.40
C GLU A 636 6.60 -27.25 -24.33
N GLU A 637 7.29 -27.31 -25.46
CA GLU A 637 8.75 -27.40 -25.48
C GLU A 637 9.40 -26.09 -25.01
N GLU A 638 8.85 -24.96 -25.45
CA GLU A 638 9.30 -23.63 -25.01
C GLU A 638 9.06 -23.41 -23.51
N PHE A 639 7.93 -23.86 -22.99
CA PHE A 639 7.65 -23.80 -21.56
C PHE A 639 8.62 -24.67 -20.76
N MET A 640 8.90 -25.90 -21.22
CA MET A 640 9.86 -26.78 -20.54
C MET A 640 11.28 -26.22 -20.60
N TYR A 641 11.69 -25.66 -21.74
CA TYR A 641 12.94 -24.94 -21.89
C TYR A 641 13.04 -23.77 -20.90
N LEU A 642 12.00 -22.95 -20.81
CA LEU A 642 11.91 -21.84 -19.86
C LEU A 642 12.07 -22.29 -18.40
N LEU A 643 11.44 -23.40 -18.01
CA LEU A 643 11.61 -23.96 -16.66
C LEU A 643 13.07 -24.37 -16.40
N GLY A 644 13.73 -24.97 -17.40
CA GLY A 644 15.16 -25.30 -17.34
C GLY A 644 16.03 -24.07 -17.19
N SER A 645 15.80 -23.04 -18.01
CA SER A 645 16.54 -21.76 -17.94
C SER A 645 16.35 -21.04 -16.61
N TYR A 646 15.18 -21.17 -15.99
CA TYR A 646 14.94 -20.65 -14.64
C TYR A 646 15.81 -21.34 -13.59
N LEU A 647 16.02 -22.66 -13.71
CA LEU A 647 16.90 -23.38 -12.79
C LEU A 647 18.36 -23.00 -12.94
N SER A 648 18.79 -22.62 -14.14
CA SER A 648 20.16 -22.20 -14.43
C SER A 648 20.45 -20.75 -14.02
N ASP A 649 20.70 -19.86 -14.99
CA ASP A 649 21.10 -18.48 -14.73
C ASP A 649 19.92 -17.50 -14.60
N ALA A 650 18.70 -17.89 -15.02
CA ALA A 650 17.56 -16.98 -14.91
C ALA A 650 17.00 -16.93 -13.47
N GLY A 651 16.25 -15.89 -13.14
CA GLY A 651 15.68 -15.71 -11.80
C GLY A 651 14.67 -14.58 -11.72
N VAL A 652 14.13 -14.34 -10.53
CA VAL A 652 13.19 -13.23 -10.29
C VAL A 652 13.94 -11.93 -10.04
N PHE A 653 13.68 -10.90 -10.85
CA PHE A 653 14.36 -9.60 -10.74
C PHE A 653 13.51 -8.56 -10.02
N ASN A 654 12.21 -8.51 -10.32
CA ASN A 654 11.25 -7.65 -9.65
C ASN A 654 10.11 -8.48 -9.06
N LYS A 655 9.66 -8.10 -7.87
CA LYS A 655 8.56 -8.76 -7.17
C LYS A 655 7.59 -7.71 -6.65
N THR A 656 6.32 -7.82 -7.05
CA THR A 656 5.21 -7.06 -6.46
C THR A 656 4.38 -7.96 -5.56
N THR A 657 3.31 -7.45 -4.95
CA THR A 657 2.38 -8.30 -4.19
C THR A 657 1.68 -9.34 -5.06
N ILE A 658 1.51 -9.11 -6.37
CA ILE A 658 0.65 -9.93 -7.25
C ILE A 658 1.33 -10.46 -8.51
N SER A 659 2.58 -10.07 -8.77
CA SER A 659 3.31 -10.46 -9.99
C SER A 659 4.82 -10.50 -9.74
N GLN A 660 5.54 -11.16 -10.65
CA GLN A 660 6.99 -11.25 -10.67
C GLN A 660 7.50 -11.03 -12.10
N SER A 661 8.68 -10.43 -12.24
CA SER A 661 9.42 -10.45 -13.50
C SER A 661 10.53 -11.49 -13.43
N MET A 662 10.71 -12.22 -14.52
CA MET A 662 11.81 -13.15 -14.72
C MET A 662 12.91 -12.44 -15.54
N GLY A 663 14.17 -12.73 -15.27
CA GLY A 663 15.27 -12.19 -16.06
C GLY A 663 16.48 -13.09 -15.99
N ILE A 664 17.41 -12.90 -16.92
CA ILE A 664 18.66 -13.66 -16.99
C ILE A 664 19.83 -12.68 -17.16
N ARG A 665 20.96 -12.97 -16.50
CA ARG A 665 22.20 -12.18 -16.61
C ARG A 665 23.32 -13.10 -17.06
N LEU A 666 23.83 -12.88 -18.25
CA LEU A 666 24.82 -13.75 -18.89
C LEU A 666 26.13 -13.01 -19.11
N SER A 667 27.26 -13.72 -19.05
CA SER A 667 28.57 -13.09 -19.27
C SER A 667 28.74 -12.67 -20.72
N ALA A 668 29.24 -11.46 -20.95
CA ALA A 668 29.61 -10.98 -22.29
C ALA A 668 30.87 -11.67 -22.84
N LYS A 669 31.55 -12.52 -22.04
CA LYS A 669 32.72 -13.29 -22.49
C LYS A 669 32.37 -14.26 -23.62
N TYR A 670 31.15 -14.78 -23.63
CA TYR A 670 30.76 -15.86 -24.53
C TYR A 670 29.81 -15.34 -25.62
N PRO A 671 30.14 -15.51 -26.91
CA PRO A 671 29.27 -15.06 -28.00
C PRO A 671 27.86 -15.66 -27.94
N TRP A 672 27.76 -16.93 -27.57
CA TRP A 672 26.50 -17.65 -27.44
C TRP A 672 25.59 -17.13 -26.32
N SER A 673 26.10 -16.31 -25.38
CA SER A 673 25.26 -15.68 -24.35
C SER A 673 24.14 -14.83 -24.95
N ILE A 674 24.35 -14.23 -26.11
CA ILE A 674 23.30 -13.45 -26.80
C ILE A 674 22.21 -14.39 -27.29
N ALA A 675 22.57 -15.49 -27.95
CA ALA A 675 21.61 -16.47 -28.44
C ALA A 675 20.81 -17.10 -27.30
N PHE A 676 21.45 -17.40 -26.17
CA PHE A 676 20.75 -17.92 -25.00
C PHE A 676 19.76 -16.91 -24.41
N GLY A 677 20.16 -15.64 -24.24
CA GLY A 677 19.27 -14.59 -23.73
C GLY A 677 18.08 -14.28 -24.66
N GLU A 678 18.31 -14.32 -25.97
CA GLU A 678 17.28 -14.19 -27.00
C GLU A 678 16.33 -15.39 -27.03
N GLY A 679 16.86 -16.61 -26.97
CA GLY A 679 16.08 -17.83 -26.85
C GLY A 679 15.21 -17.85 -25.59
N PHE A 680 15.73 -17.40 -24.46
CA PHE A 680 14.95 -17.17 -23.24
C PHE A 680 13.78 -16.19 -23.44
N CYS A 681 14.01 -15.10 -24.19
CA CYS A 681 12.97 -14.15 -24.54
C CYS A 681 11.93 -14.74 -25.50
N GLN A 682 12.36 -15.56 -26.46
CA GLN A 682 11.47 -16.30 -27.35
C GLN A 682 10.55 -17.22 -26.56
N SER A 683 11.09 -18.03 -25.65
CA SER A 683 10.31 -18.96 -24.83
C SER A 683 9.27 -18.23 -23.97
N LEU A 684 9.64 -17.09 -23.37
CA LEU A 684 8.70 -16.23 -22.63
C LEU A 684 7.61 -15.67 -23.55
N GLY A 685 7.99 -15.16 -24.73
CA GLY A 685 7.06 -14.60 -25.71
C GLY A 685 6.05 -15.62 -26.21
N VAL A 686 6.47 -16.86 -26.46
CA VAL A 686 5.60 -17.99 -26.81
C VAL A 686 4.65 -18.33 -25.66
N CYS A 687 5.10 -18.21 -24.41
CA CYS A 687 4.27 -18.37 -23.20
C CYS A 687 3.39 -17.15 -22.88
N GLY A 688 3.35 -16.13 -23.74
CA GLY A 688 2.51 -14.95 -23.55
C GLY A 688 3.07 -13.90 -22.59
N ILE A 689 4.37 -13.91 -22.30
CA ILE A 689 5.06 -12.95 -21.41
C ILE A 689 6.07 -12.14 -22.21
N TYR A 690 5.97 -10.81 -22.17
CA TYR A 690 6.89 -9.97 -22.94
C TYR A 690 8.24 -9.92 -22.25
N ALA A 691 9.31 -10.08 -23.03
CA ALA A 691 10.68 -9.97 -22.55
C ALA A 691 11.57 -9.37 -23.63
N HIS A 692 12.59 -8.63 -23.20
CA HIS A 692 13.55 -7.99 -24.08
C HIS A 692 14.89 -7.82 -23.35
N ARG A 693 15.93 -7.52 -24.13
CA ARG A 693 17.23 -7.13 -23.62
C ARG A 693 17.13 -5.76 -22.96
N VAL A 694 17.64 -5.65 -21.74
CA VAL A 694 17.75 -4.38 -21.01
C VAL A 694 19.22 -3.95 -20.97
N GLU A 695 19.49 -2.78 -20.40
CA GLU A 695 20.84 -2.22 -20.28
C GLU A 695 21.83 -3.25 -19.70
N ASN A 696 22.97 -3.45 -20.38
CA ASN A 696 24.03 -4.35 -19.93
C ASN A 696 24.60 -3.85 -18.58
N THR A 697 25.07 -4.78 -17.76
CA THR A 697 25.86 -4.41 -16.58
C THR A 697 27.31 -4.24 -17.00
N PRO A 698 27.90 -3.03 -16.88
CA PRO A 698 29.28 -2.80 -17.29
C PRO A 698 30.25 -3.61 -16.42
N ALA A 699 31.44 -3.85 -16.95
CA ALA A 699 32.51 -4.46 -16.17
C ALA A 699 32.81 -3.60 -14.93
N LYS A 700 33.03 -4.25 -13.78
CA LYS A 700 33.32 -3.58 -12.51
C LYS A 700 34.32 -4.39 -11.69
N THR A 701 35.35 -3.72 -11.22
CA THR A 701 36.23 -4.23 -10.18
C THR A 701 35.57 -4.03 -8.83
N SER A 702 35.45 -5.10 -8.06
CA SER A 702 34.87 -5.12 -6.73
C SER A 702 35.79 -5.87 -5.78
N TYR A 703 35.89 -5.46 -4.53
CA TYR A 703 36.69 -6.17 -3.54
C TYR A 703 35.80 -6.99 -2.63
N MET A 704 36.10 -8.28 -2.47
CA MET A 704 35.39 -9.17 -1.55
C MET A 704 36.32 -9.53 -0.39
N ARG A 705 35.86 -9.31 0.83
CA ARG A 705 36.58 -9.74 2.03
C ARG A 705 36.49 -11.27 2.14
N THR A 706 37.63 -11.93 2.06
CA THR A 706 37.78 -13.37 2.25
C THR A 706 38.49 -13.65 3.58
N LYS A 707 38.60 -14.94 3.96
CA LYS A 707 39.37 -15.35 5.14
C LYS A 707 40.86 -14.95 5.05
N HIS A 708 41.37 -14.69 3.84
CA HIS A 708 42.77 -14.33 3.56
C HIS A 708 42.95 -12.84 3.22
N GLY A 709 41.97 -11.98 3.54
CA GLY A 709 42.02 -10.54 3.25
C GLY A 709 41.11 -10.12 2.09
N LEU A 710 41.30 -8.89 1.60
CA LEU A 710 40.53 -8.35 0.48
C LEU A 710 40.99 -9.00 -0.83
N ARG A 711 40.09 -9.72 -1.49
CA ARG A 711 40.32 -10.26 -2.83
C ARG A 711 39.68 -9.35 -3.85
N GLU A 712 40.46 -8.89 -4.82
CA GLU A 712 39.92 -8.21 -6.00
C GLU A 712 39.14 -9.20 -6.87
N ILE A 713 37.93 -8.82 -7.24
CA ILE A 713 37.02 -9.55 -8.12
C ILE A 713 36.69 -8.64 -9.30
N ASN A 714 37.26 -9.00 -10.45
CA ASN A 714 36.95 -8.38 -11.73
C ASN A 714 35.67 -8.99 -12.30
N GLN A 715 34.55 -8.29 -12.11
CA GLN A 715 33.28 -8.67 -12.71
C GLN A 715 33.30 -8.22 -14.17
N LYS A 716 33.28 -9.19 -15.09
CA LYS A 716 33.15 -8.91 -16.52
C LYS A 716 31.79 -8.29 -16.83
N GLU A 717 31.71 -7.63 -17.99
CA GLU A 717 30.44 -7.16 -18.53
C GLU A 717 29.42 -8.30 -18.62
N LYS A 718 28.14 -7.97 -18.37
CA LYS A 718 27.02 -8.91 -18.45
C LYS A 718 25.91 -8.37 -19.32
N PHE A 719 25.39 -9.23 -20.19
CA PHE A 719 24.16 -9.00 -20.92
C PHE A 719 22.96 -9.29 -20.01
N ASN A 720 21.92 -8.47 -20.08
CA ASN A 720 20.75 -8.58 -19.23
C ASN A 720 19.48 -8.66 -20.07
N TRP A 721 18.59 -9.59 -19.73
CA TRP A 721 17.23 -9.63 -20.26
C TRP A 721 16.24 -9.66 -19.11
N SER A 722 15.09 -9.02 -19.30
CA SER A 722 14.02 -9.00 -18.31
C SER A 722 12.66 -9.08 -18.97
N SER A 723 11.78 -9.82 -18.33
CA SER A 723 10.37 -9.85 -18.66
C SER A 723 9.61 -8.67 -18.05
N GLU A 724 8.40 -8.44 -18.54
CA GLU A 724 7.38 -7.71 -17.81
C GLU A 724 6.99 -8.44 -16.51
N ASN A 725 6.31 -7.74 -15.60
CA ASN A 725 5.80 -8.37 -14.38
C ASN A 725 4.54 -9.18 -14.71
N SER A 726 4.58 -10.50 -14.53
CA SER A 726 3.45 -11.39 -14.81
C SER A 726 3.09 -12.25 -13.59
N PRO A 727 1.79 -12.47 -13.31
CA PRO A 727 1.33 -13.48 -12.35
C PRO A 727 1.72 -14.91 -12.74
N LEU A 728 1.83 -15.18 -14.04
CA LEU A 728 2.18 -16.50 -14.57
C LEU A 728 3.58 -16.92 -14.11
N VAL A 729 4.54 -15.98 -14.06
CA VAL A 729 5.90 -16.22 -13.52
C VAL A 729 5.83 -16.71 -12.08
N ARG A 730 4.92 -16.15 -11.27
CA ARG A 730 4.76 -16.59 -9.88
C ARG A 730 4.16 -17.99 -9.80
N TRP A 731 3.17 -18.30 -10.63
CA TRP A 731 2.60 -19.64 -10.70
C TRP A 731 3.65 -20.67 -11.16
N ILE A 732 4.49 -20.34 -12.16
CA ILE A 732 5.63 -21.16 -12.59
C ILE A 732 6.54 -21.47 -11.40
N ASN A 733 6.96 -20.45 -10.65
CA ASN A 733 7.85 -20.62 -9.51
C ASN A 733 7.24 -21.52 -8.42
N GLN A 734 5.98 -21.29 -8.06
CA GLN A 734 5.36 -21.95 -6.92
C GLN A 734 4.81 -23.33 -7.27
N ALA A 735 3.97 -23.42 -8.30
CA ALA A 735 3.27 -24.65 -8.63
C ALA A 735 4.14 -25.61 -9.45
N CYS A 736 4.92 -25.10 -10.42
CA CYS A 736 5.69 -25.95 -11.33
C CYS A 736 7.03 -26.38 -10.72
N LEU A 737 7.73 -25.46 -10.02
CA LEU A 737 9.06 -25.71 -9.46
C LEU A 737 9.07 -25.93 -7.94
N GLY A 738 7.98 -25.60 -7.24
CA GLY A 738 7.87 -25.77 -5.78
C GLY A 738 8.61 -24.70 -4.96
N PHE A 739 8.97 -23.57 -5.56
CA PHE A 739 9.70 -22.52 -4.89
C PHE A 739 8.82 -21.59 -4.05
N ALA A 740 9.25 -21.33 -2.83
CA ALA A 740 8.71 -20.33 -1.93
C ALA A 740 9.12 -18.91 -2.35
N ASP A 741 8.17 -17.99 -2.26
CA ASP A 741 8.31 -16.58 -2.65
C ASP A 741 9.42 -15.83 -1.91
N ASN A 742 9.70 -16.18 -0.65
CA ASN A 742 10.56 -15.41 0.25
C ASN A 742 11.92 -16.06 0.51
N VAL A 743 12.24 -17.14 -0.23
CA VAL A 743 13.51 -17.85 -0.09
C VAL A 743 14.34 -17.59 -1.35
N PRO A 744 15.63 -17.24 -1.26
CA PRO A 744 16.48 -17.11 -2.45
C PRO A 744 16.52 -18.39 -3.28
N LYS A 745 16.46 -18.31 -4.61
CA LYS A 745 16.47 -19.48 -5.53
C LYS A 745 17.58 -20.49 -5.19
N ARG A 746 18.79 -19.99 -4.94
CA ARG A 746 19.99 -20.78 -4.61
C ARG A 746 19.89 -21.61 -3.32
N GLU A 747 18.91 -21.31 -2.46
CA GLU A 747 18.68 -21.99 -1.18
C GLU A 747 17.53 -23.01 -1.25
N GLN A 748 16.88 -23.13 -2.42
CA GLN A 748 15.69 -23.97 -2.58
C GLN A 748 16.00 -25.22 -3.40
N HIS A 749 15.34 -26.31 -3.03
CA HIS A 749 15.31 -27.55 -3.82
C HIS A 749 14.12 -27.52 -4.77
N VAL A 750 14.34 -28.01 -5.99
CA VAL A 750 13.28 -28.20 -6.97
C VAL A 750 12.34 -29.32 -6.50
N SER A 751 11.04 -29.04 -6.48
CA SER A 751 9.99 -30.02 -6.22
C SER A 751 9.14 -30.20 -7.49
N ALA A 752 9.77 -30.76 -8.52
CA ALA A 752 9.20 -30.90 -9.87
C ALA A 752 9.34 -32.32 -10.42
N ASP A 753 9.13 -33.33 -9.57
CA ASP A 753 9.29 -34.75 -9.93
C ASP A 753 8.42 -35.19 -11.10
N TRP A 754 7.30 -34.48 -11.33
CA TRP A 754 6.44 -34.65 -12.50
C TRP A 754 7.17 -34.49 -13.84
N ILE A 755 8.30 -33.76 -13.87
CA ILE A 755 9.14 -33.60 -15.07
C ILE A 755 9.78 -34.93 -15.45
N LEU A 756 10.18 -35.76 -14.47
CA LEU A 756 10.89 -37.01 -14.72
C LEU A 756 10.04 -38.06 -15.44
N SER A 757 8.71 -38.00 -15.27
CA SER A 757 7.74 -38.85 -15.95
C SER A 757 7.11 -38.20 -17.18
N SER A 758 7.56 -36.99 -17.57
CA SER A 758 7.05 -36.30 -18.75
C SER A 758 7.58 -36.90 -20.07
N PRO A 759 6.93 -36.65 -21.22
CA PRO A 759 7.39 -37.14 -22.51
C PRO A 759 8.86 -36.81 -22.76
N LYS A 760 9.60 -37.70 -23.46
CA LYS A 760 11.05 -37.54 -23.70
C LYS A 760 11.39 -36.14 -24.21
N ARG A 761 10.68 -35.64 -25.23
CA ARG A 761 10.87 -34.28 -25.80
C ARG A 761 10.78 -33.13 -24.77
N PHE A 762 9.95 -33.27 -23.73
CA PHE A 762 9.79 -32.25 -22.67
C PHE A 762 10.98 -32.28 -21.72
N ARG A 763 11.42 -33.46 -21.32
CA ARG A 763 12.64 -33.64 -20.52
C ARG A 763 13.88 -33.14 -21.26
N VAL A 764 13.95 -33.40 -22.57
CA VAL A 764 15.02 -32.88 -23.45
C VAL A 764 14.99 -31.35 -23.52
N SER A 765 13.82 -30.74 -23.73
CA SER A 765 13.71 -29.27 -23.76
C SER A 765 14.08 -28.65 -22.41
N PHE A 766 13.67 -29.29 -21.30
CA PHE A 766 14.02 -28.84 -19.96
C PHE A 766 15.51 -28.91 -19.67
N ILE A 767 16.18 -30.03 -20.01
CA ILE A 767 17.63 -30.15 -19.81
C ILE A 767 18.39 -29.17 -20.71
N GLN A 768 17.91 -28.90 -21.93
CA GLN A 768 18.48 -27.86 -22.80
C GLN A 768 18.49 -26.48 -22.13
N GLY A 769 17.36 -26.06 -21.56
CA GLY A 769 17.29 -24.76 -20.86
C GLY A 769 18.20 -24.68 -19.64
N TRP A 770 18.36 -25.79 -18.92
CA TRP A 770 19.26 -25.85 -17.77
C TRP A 770 20.74 -25.81 -18.22
N SER A 771 21.10 -26.65 -19.18
CA SER A 771 22.47 -26.81 -19.68
C SER A 771 22.99 -25.58 -20.43
N ASP A 772 22.13 -24.83 -21.13
CA ASP A 772 22.56 -23.58 -21.78
C ASP A 772 23.12 -22.55 -20.78
N GLY A 773 22.65 -22.56 -19.52
CA GLY A 773 23.25 -21.76 -18.44
C GLY A 773 24.38 -22.50 -17.72
N ASP A 774 24.01 -23.56 -17.00
CA ASP A 774 24.86 -24.24 -16.01
C ASP A 774 25.59 -25.49 -16.55
N GLY A 775 25.37 -25.84 -17.82
CA GLY A 775 25.96 -27.03 -18.42
C GLY A 775 27.38 -26.81 -18.95
N SER A 776 28.15 -27.87 -19.08
CA SER A 776 29.41 -27.85 -19.82
C SER A 776 29.65 -29.17 -20.54
N ALA A 777 30.40 -29.11 -21.64
CA ALA A 777 30.91 -30.27 -22.35
C ALA A 777 32.43 -30.16 -22.45
N SER A 778 33.12 -31.26 -22.17
CA SER A 778 34.58 -31.31 -22.23
C SER A 778 35.02 -32.42 -23.19
N PRO A 779 35.51 -32.08 -24.41
CA PRO A 779 36.12 -33.05 -25.31
C PRO A 779 37.29 -33.78 -24.65
N ARG A 780 38.11 -33.03 -23.89
CA ARG A 780 39.26 -33.52 -23.13
C ARG A 780 38.85 -34.50 -22.04
N GLY A 781 37.89 -34.11 -21.21
CA GLY A 781 37.40 -34.92 -20.10
C GLY A 781 36.46 -36.05 -20.53
N ARG A 782 36.00 -36.04 -21.79
CA ARG A 782 35.01 -36.97 -22.35
C ARG A 782 33.74 -37.06 -21.50
N TYR A 783 33.25 -35.90 -21.03
CA TYR A 783 32.02 -35.81 -20.25
C TYR A 783 31.17 -34.61 -20.64
N ILE A 784 29.88 -34.71 -20.30
CA ILE A 784 28.95 -33.59 -20.18
C ILE A 784 28.61 -33.46 -18.69
N CYS A 785 28.51 -32.23 -18.18
CA CYS A 785 28.10 -32.01 -16.81
C CYS A 785 27.12 -30.85 -16.66
N ILE A 786 26.37 -30.86 -15.56
CA ILE A 786 25.51 -29.76 -15.10
C ILE A 786 25.99 -29.34 -13.72
N SER A 787 26.37 -28.08 -13.57
CA SER A 787 26.81 -27.52 -12.30
C SER A 787 25.60 -27.05 -11.49
N THR A 788 25.33 -27.66 -10.33
CA THR A 788 24.27 -27.25 -9.42
C THR A 788 24.60 -27.58 -7.96
N THR A 789 24.34 -26.64 -7.04
CA THR A 789 24.68 -26.82 -5.62
C THR A 789 23.58 -27.48 -4.80
N LYS A 790 22.31 -27.28 -5.17
CA LYS A 790 21.15 -27.78 -4.41
C LYS A 790 20.34 -28.84 -5.15
N ASN A 791 20.45 -28.91 -6.48
CA ASN A 791 19.56 -29.74 -7.29
C ASN A 791 20.26 -30.94 -7.95
N GLN A 792 21.39 -31.39 -7.39
CA GLN A 792 22.21 -32.47 -7.94
C GLN A 792 21.44 -33.78 -8.08
N ASN A 793 20.72 -34.17 -7.02
CA ASN A 793 19.91 -35.39 -7.03
C ASN A 793 18.81 -35.34 -8.09
N PHE A 794 18.21 -34.16 -8.31
CA PHE A 794 17.19 -33.98 -9.33
C PHE A 794 17.79 -34.03 -10.75
N ALA A 795 18.93 -33.36 -10.98
CA ALA A 795 19.65 -33.41 -12.26
C ALA A 795 20.13 -34.85 -12.58
N HIS A 796 20.68 -35.56 -11.60
CA HIS A 796 21.07 -36.97 -11.73
C HIS A 796 19.88 -37.86 -12.11
N ARG A 797 18.75 -37.73 -11.41
CA ARG A 797 17.52 -38.48 -11.72
C ARG A 797 16.95 -38.11 -13.10
N LEU A 798 17.07 -36.85 -13.52
CA LEU A 798 16.64 -36.39 -14.84
C LEU A 798 17.45 -37.05 -15.95
N LEU A 799 18.79 -37.04 -15.85
CA LEU A 799 19.68 -37.74 -16.78
C LEU A 799 19.37 -39.25 -16.82
N LYS A 800 19.24 -39.88 -15.65
CA LYS A 800 18.89 -41.29 -15.55
C LYS A 800 17.56 -41.61 -16.23
N SER A 801 16.56 -40.73 -16.09
CA SER A 801 15.27 -40.91 -16.76
C SER A 801 15.38 -40.90 -18.30
N LEU A 802 16.40 -40.22 -18.84
CA LEU A 802 16.72 -40.19 -20.28
C LEU A 802 17.60 -41.36 -20.74
N GLY A 803 17.93 -42.30 -19.84
CA GLY A 803 18.81 -43.43 -20.10
C GLY A 803 20.30 -43.07 -20.03
N ILE A 804 20.65 -41.98 -19.35
CA ILE A 804 22.04 -41.52 -19.18
C ILE A 804 22.41 -41.70 -17.71
N ASP A 805 23.35 -42.60 -17.44
CA ASP A 805 23.92 -42.70 -16.10
C ASP A 805 24.84 -41.51 -15.82
N ALA A 806 24.77 -41.04 -14.59
CA ALA A 806 25.54 -39.90 -14.12
C ALA A 806 26.13 -40.18 -12.74
N ARG A 807 27.13 -39.39 -12.36
CA ARG A 807 27.74 -39.38 -11.03
C ARG A 807 27.73 -37.97 -10.48
N ILE A 808 27.49 -37.85 -9.18
CA ILE A 808 27.52 -36.58 -8.47
C ILE A 808 28.93 -36.40 -7.90
N THR A 809 29.55 -35.25 -8.15
CA THR A 809 30.87 -34.91 -7.60
C THR A 809 30.88 -33.44 -7.22
N GLY A 810 30.94 -33.15 -5.91
CA GLY A 810 30.91 -31.78 -5.40
C GLY A 810 29.62 -31.06 -5.79
N SER A 811 29.72 -29.97 -6.55
CA SER A 811 28.59 -29.19 -7.06
C SER A 811 28.18 -29.56 -8.50
N GLU A 812 28.59 -30.72 -9.00
CA GLU A 812 28.48 -31.04 -10.41
C GLU A 812 27.92 -32.45 -10.62
N VAL A 813 27.14 -32.63 -11.68
CA VAL A 813 26.57 -33.91 -12.10
C VAL A 813 27.16 -34.26 -13.46
N PHE A 814 28.01 -35.28 -13.51
CA PHE A 814 28.75 -35.71 -14.70
C PHE A 814 28.13 -36.95 -15.32
N THR A 815 28.18 -37.08 -16.65
CA THR A 815 27.92 -38.37 -17.31
C THR A 815 28.91 -39.45 -16.86
N SER A 816 28.42 -40.67 -16.60
CA SER A 816 29.23 -41.79 -16.12
C SER A 816 29.86 -42.56 -17.28
N GLY A 817 31.07 -42.17 -17.66
CA GLY A 817 31.85 -42.84 -18.71
C GLY A 817 31.51 -42.41 -20.14
N MET A 818 32.27 -42.94 -21.10
CA MET A 818 32.26 -42.50 -22.49
C MET A 818 30.94 -42.80 -23.22
N GLU A 819 30.32 -43.95 -22.96
CA GLU A 819 29.06 -44.30 -23.63
C GLU A 819 27.91 -43.41 -23.19
N ASN A 820 27.81 -43.10 -21.89
CA ASN A 820 26.83 -42.15 -21.39
C ASN A 820 27.08 -40.72 -21.89
N ALA A 821 28.35 -40.33 -22.08
CA ALA A 821 28.69 -39.05 -22.71
C ALA A 821 28.23 -39.01 -24.19
N ARG A 822 28.38 -40.11 -24.93
CA ARG A 822 27.84 -40.25 -26.31
C ARG A 822 26.32 -40.18 -26.33
N LEU A 823 25.65 -40.95 -25.45
CA LEU A 823 24.19 -40.93 -25.34
C LEU A 823 23.67 -39.53 -24.99
N ALA A 824 24.35 -38.83 -24.08
CA ALA A 824 24.02 -37.46 -23.73
C ALA A 824 24.20 -36.51 -24.92
N ALA A 825 25.29 -36.57 -25.66
CA ALA A 825 25.50 -35.73 -26.84
C ALA A 825 24.48 -35.99 -27.97
N ARG A 826 23.99 -37.23 -28.13
CA ARG A 826 22.91 -37.57 -29.07
C ARG A 826 21.56 -36.96 -28.70
N ILE A 827 21.37 -36.60 -27.43
CA ILE A 827 20.25 -35.78 -26.98
C ILE A 827 20.77 -34.34 -26.99
N PRO A 828 20.53 -33.53 -28.03
CA PRO A 828 21.17 -32.21 -28.18
C PRO A 828 21.04 -31.42 -26.88
N THR A 829 22.11 -31.37 -26.09
CA THR A 829 22.04 -31.02 -24.66
C THR A 829 22.06 -29.51 -24.49
N PHE A 830 22.56 -28.80 -25.49
CA PHE A 830 22.58 -27.35 -25.57
C PHE A 830 21.73 -26.94 -26.77
N ARG A 831 20.92 -25.89 -26.61
CA ARG A 831 20.06 -25.38 -27.69
C ARG A 831 20.63 -24.10 -28.28
N TYR A 832 21.04 -23.17 -27.42
CA TYR A 832 21.60 -21.89 -27.85
C TYR A 832 23.07 -21.69 -27.46
N ALA A 833 23.61 -22.49 -26.54
CA ALA A 833 25.03 -22.49 -26.22
C ALA A 833 25.83 -23.29 -27.28
N THR A 834 25.90 -22.78 -28.51
CA THR A 834 26.42 -23.48 -29.70
C THR A 834 27.83 -24.02 -29.51
N GLU A 835 28.77 -23.23 -28.96
CA GLU A 835 30.14 -23.70 -28.69
C GLU A 835 30.19 -24.91 -27.74
N ARG A 836 29.23 -25.03 -26.80
CA ARG A 836 29.12 -26.20 -25.92
C ARG A 836 28.55 -27.41 -26.65
N GLN A 837 27.63 -27.17 -27.59
CA GLN A 837 27.12 -28.21 -28.49
C GLN A 837 28.24 -28.72 -29.40
N ASP A 838 29.02 -27.82 -30.01
CA ASP A 838 30.17 -28.16 -30.86
C ASP A 838 31.21 -28.95 -30.06
N ALA A 839 31.47 -28.56 -28.80
CA ALA A 839 32.33 -29.32 -27.90
C ALA A 839 31.77 -30.71 -27.59
N ALA A 840 30.46 -30.86 -27.38
CA ALA A 840 29.83 -32.17 -27.18
C ALA A 840 29.93 -33.04 -28.45
N GLU A 841 29.79 -32.47 -29.63
CA GLU A 841 29.93 -33.19 -30.91
C GLU A 841 31.37 -33.57 -31.20
N LYS A 842 32.33 -32.67 -30.97
CA LYS A 842 33.77 -32.94 -31.04
C LYS A 842 34.13 -34.07 -30.09
N MET A 843 33.63 -34.03 -28.86
CA MET A 843 33.80 -35.10 -27.88
C MET A 843 33.33 -36.45 -28.44
N VAL A 844 32.12 -36.54 -29.03
CA VAL A 844 31.61 -37.79 -29.63
C VAL A 844 32.55 -38.31 -30.71
N LYS A 845 32.95 -37.45 -31.64
CA LYS A 845 33.88 -37.81 -32.72
C LYS A 845 35.21 -38.32 -32.18
N MET A 846 35.73 -37.71 -31.11
CA MET A 846 36.95 -38.19 -30.44
C MET A 846 36.77 -39.56 -29.80
N ILE A 847 35.62 -39.83 -29.17
CA ILE A 847 35.35 -41.15 -28.58
C ILE A 847 35.21 -42.20 -29.68
N GLU A 848 34.60 -41.88 -30.83
CA GLU A 848 34.47 -42.77 -32.00
C GLU A 848 35.83 -43.02 -32.69
N ALA A 849 36.68 -42.00 -32.78
CA ALA A 849 38.01 -42.08 -33.37
C ALA A 849 39.09 -42.58 -32.39
N ASN A 850 38.70 -43.18 -31.26
CA ASN A 850 39.64 -43.60 -30.22
C ASN A 850 40.49 -44.78 -30.73
N ARG A 851 41.77 -44.51 -30.98
CA ARG A 851 42.71 -45.46 -31.58
C ARG A 851 43.08 -46.54 -30.57
N ASN A 852 42.91 -47.80 -30.96
CA ASN A 852 43.48 -48.92 -30.22
C ASN A 852 44.96 -49.06 -30.57
N ILE A 853 45.82 -48.58 -29.68
CA ILE A 853 47.27 -48.53 -29.88
C ILE A 853 47.90 -49.93 -29.98
N ARG A 854 47.23 -50.97 -29.46
CA ARG A 854 47.71 -52.36 -29.61
C ARG A 854 47.58 -52.87 -31.04
N SER A 855 46.52 -52.49 -31.74
CA SER A 855 46.26 -52.94 -33.12
C SER A 855 46.77 -51.94 -34.16
N ASN A 856 46.98 -50.68 -33.79
CA ASN A 856 47.50 -49.65 -34.66
C ASN A 856 48.48 -48.75 -33.86
N PRO A 857 49.78 -49.10 -33.77
CA PRO A 857 50.77 -48.37 -32.99
C PRO A 857 51.15 -47.03 -33.62
N LEU A 858 51.57 -46.07 -32.79
CA LEU A 858 51.98 -44.73 -33.24
C LEU A 858 53.20 -44.80 -34.15
N ASN A 859 53.17 -44.08 -35.26
CA ASN A 859 54.34 -43.95 -36.13
C ASN A 859 55.28 -42.84 -35.61
N ARG A 860 56.49 -42.78 -36.17
CA ARG A 860 57.52 -41.82 -35.76
C ARG A 860 57.11 -40.36 -35.97
N GLU A 861 56.49 -40.04 -37.10
CA GLU A 861 56.04 -38.68 -37.42
C GLU A 861 54.99 -38.17 -36.42
N GLU A 862 54.07 -39.03 -36.00
CA GLU A 862 53.06 -38.71 -34.98
C GLU A 862 53.72 -38.41 -33.63
N ILE A 863 54.71 -39.21 -33.24
CA ILE A 863 55.47 -39.01 -31.99
C ILE A 863 56.29 -37.73 -32.04
N GLU A 864 56.94 -37.43 -33.17
CA GLU A 864 57.69 -36.21 -33.40
C GLU A 864 56.77 -34.98 -33.35
N TYR A 865 55.59 -35.05 -33.98
CA TYR A 865 54.57 -34.00 -33.90
C TYR A 865 54.11 -33.74 -32.46
N MET A 866 53.77 -34.80 -31.71
CA MET A 866 53.37 -34.67 -30.30
C MET A 866 54.50 -34.12 -29.42
N THR A 867 55.74 -34.50 -29.72
CA THR A 867 56.93 -34.01 -29.02
C THR A 867 57.16 -32.52 -29.30
N ALA A 868 56.98 -32.08 -30.55
CA ALA A 868 57.08 -30.67 -30.93
C ALA A 868 56.02 -29.82 -30.20
N LEU A 869 54.77 -30.29 -30.15
CA LEU A 869 53.70 -29.63 -29.38
C LEU A 869 54.02 -29.58 -27.88
N ARG A 870 54.64 -30.62 -27.32
CA ARG A 870 55.05 -30.62 -25.92
C ARG A 870 56.17 -29.61 -25.66
N ARG A 871 57.16 -29.52 -26.56
CA ARG A 871 58.25 -28.55 -26.48
C ARG A 871 57.77 -27.11 -26.60
N SER A 872 56.66 -26.86 -27.31
CA SER A 872 56.02 -25.54 -27.36
C SER A 872 55.24 -25.19 -26.08
N GLY A 873 55.36 -25.98 -25.02
CA GLY A 873 54.78 -25.70 -23.70
C GLY A 873 53.33 -26.14 -23.52
N LEU A 874 52.72 -26.82 -24.51
CA LEU A 874 51.33 -27.26 -24.42
C LEU A 874 51.15 -28.36 -23.38
N SER A 875 50.00 -28.36 -22.71
CA SER A 875 49.66 -29.43 -21.77
C SER A 875 49.33 -30.72 -22.52
N TRP A 876 49.48 -31.87 -21.87
CA TRP A 876 49.09 -33.16 -22.45
C TRP A 876 47.64 -33.20 -22.94
N TRP A 877 46.77 -32.40 -22.32
CA TRP A 877 45.37 -32.27 -22.72
C TRP A 877 45.18 -31.44 -23.98
N ASP A 878 45.96 -30.38 -24.15
CA ASP A 878 45.96 -29.60 -25.40
C ASP A 878 46.51 -30.44 -26.55
N ILE A 879 47.59 -31.19 -26.30
CA ILE A 879 48.18 -32.10 -27.28
C ILE A 879 47.17 -33.16 -27.71
N HIS A 880 46.47 -33.79 -26.76
CA HIS A 880 45.42 -34.78 -27.07
C HIS A 880 44.34 -34.25 -28.02
N GLU A 881 43.94 -32.99 -27.85
CA GLU A 881 42.92 -32.36 -28.69
C GLU A 881 43.48 -31.97 -30.07
N LEU A 882 44.67 -31.39 -30.14
CA LEU A 882 45.33 -31.02 -31.40
C LEU A 882 45.72 -32.23 -32.25
N VAL A 883 46.11 -33.33 -31.61
CA VAL A 883 46.36 -34.62 -32.25
C VAL A 883 45.11 -35.10 -32.98
N PHE A 884 43.95 -35.02 -32.34
CA PHE A 884 42.68 -35.36 -32.99
C PHE A 884 42.36 -34.40 -34.13
N ASP A 885 42.50 -33.09 -33.92
CA ASP A 885 42.21 -32.09 -34.95
C ASP A 885 43.11 -32.24 -36.19
N LYS A 886 44.38 -32.66 -36.00
CA LYS A 886 45.36 -32.83 -37.08
C LYS A 886 45.30 -34.20 -37.75
N LEU A 887 45.18 -35.27 -36.98
CA LEU A 887 45.33 -36.66 -37.45
C LEU A 887 44.00 -37.40 -37.59
N GLY A 888 42.88 -36.81 -37.14
CA GLY A 888 41.56 -37.45 -37.15
C GLY A 888 41.44 -38.65 -36.21
N THR A 889 42.46 -38.95 -35.39
CA THR A 889 42.47 -40.06 -34.42
C THR A 889 42.63 -39.53 -32.99
N SER A 890 41.90 -40.12 -32.05
CA SER A 890 42.03 -39.78 -30.63
C SER A 890 42.91 -40.81 -29.93
N ILE A 891 43.96 -40.34 -29.27
CA ILE A 891 44.93 -41.18 -28.55
C ILE A 891 44.87 -40.80 -27.08
N HIS A 892 44.73 -41.77 -26.16
CA HIS A 892 44.62 -41.47 -24.73
C HIS A 892 45.81 -40.65 -24.21
N ARG A 893 45.55 -39.69 -23.32
CA ARG A 893 46.56 -38.78 -22.78
C ARG A 893 47.79 -39.51 -22.23
N GLU A 894 47.58 -40.57 -21.45
CA GLU A 894 48.67 -41.38 -20.87
C GLU A 894 49.49 -42.10 -21.93
N THR A 895 48.92 -42.38 -23.09
CA THR A 895 49.66 -42.98 -24.20
C THR A 895 50.49 -41.94 -24.92
N ILE A 896 49.96 -40.73 -25.12
CA ILE A 896 50.73 -39.58 -25.63
C ILE A 896 51.91 -39.30 -24.69
N GLU A 897 51.64 -39.18 -23.40
CA GLU A 897 52.64 -38.91 -22.36
C GLU A 897 53.74 -39.98 -22.36
N ARG A 898 53.38 -41.28 -22.37
CA ARG A 898 54.35 -42.37 -22.47
C ARG A 898 55.16 -42.34 -23.76
N ALA A 899 54.53 -42.10 -24.91
CA ALA A 899 55.20 -42.09 -26.20
C ALA A 899 56.22 -40.93 -26.32
N VAL A 900 55.81 -39.72 -25.93
CA VAL A 900 56.67 -38.52 -25.96
C VAL A 900 57.79 -38.63 -24.93
N CYS A 901 57.51 -39.10 -23.71
CA CYS A 901 58.54 -39.27 -22.69
C CYS A 901 59.59 -40.29 -23.14
N ARG A 902 59.20 -41.45 -23.69
CA ARG A 902 60.16 -42.45 -24.22
C ARG A 902 61.04 -41.87 -25.33
N HIS A 903 60.43 -41.14 -26.26
CA HIS A 903 61.16 -40.50 -27.36
C HIS A 903 62.15 -39.43 -26.88
N CYS A 904 61.76 -38.60 -25.91
CA CYS A 904 62.63 -37.56 -25.33
C CYS A 904 63.72 -38.12 -24.39
N SER A 905 63.46 -39.25 -23.73
CA SER A 905 64.41 -39.85 -22.78
C SER A 905 65.57 -40.56 -23.47
N GLY A 906 65.50 -40.77 -24.79
CA GLY A 906 66.44 -41.61 -25.52
C GLY A 906 66.51 -42.99 -24.88
N ASP A 907 65.38 -43.71 -24.84
CA ASP A 907 65.30 -45.03 -24.21
C ASP A 907 66.43 -45.94 -24.77
N PRO A 908 67.40 -46.41 -23.95
CA PRO A 908 68.54 -47.21 -24.40
C PRO A 908 68.15 -48.53 -25.07
N LEU A 909 66.88 -48.92 -24.97
CA LEU A 909 66.34 -50.09 -25.64
C LEU A 909 66.17 -49.89 -27.16
N ASP A 910 65.96 -48.66 -27.64
CA ASP A 910 65.92 -48.39 -29.09
C ASP A 910 67.33 -48.37 -29.71
N SER A 911 68.37 -48.04 -28.94
CA SER A 911 69.75 -48.26 -29.37
C SER A 911 70.12 -49.75 -29.36
N ILE A 912 69.63 -50.54 -28.39
CA ILE A 912 69.87 -52.00 -28.37
C ILE A 912 69.09 -52.74 -29.48
N ARG A 913 67.88 -52.28 -29.84
CA ARG A 913 67.09 -52.89 -30.94
C ARG A 913 67.63 -52.52 -32.32
N ASN A 914 68.09 -51.28 -32.52
CA ASN A 914 68.78 -50.87 -33.75
C ASN A 914 70.17 -51.51 -33.91
N ILE A 915 70.79 -52.00 -32.83
CA ILE A 915 72.02 -52.81 -32.90
C ILE A 915 71.67 -54.25 -33.34
N LYS A 916 70.57 -54.84 -32.84
CA LYS A 916 70.12 -56.19 -33.25
C LYS A 916 69.47 -56.30 -34.63
N GLU A 917 69.06 -55.19 -35.23
CA GLU A 917 68.56 -55.16 -36.62
C GLU A 917 69.64 -54.70 -37.62
N ARG A 918 70.82 -54.29 -37.14
CA ARG A 918 72.01 -53.99 -37.96
C ARG A 918 73.09 -55.08 -37.91
N GLU A 919 73.02 -55.98 -36.94
CA GLU A 919 73.62 -57.33 -36.99
C GLU A 919 72.68 -58.29 -37.74
#